data_AF-A0A838YLY3-F1
#
_entry.id   AF-A0A838YLY3-F1
#
_cell.length_a   1.000
_cell.length_b   1.000
_cell.length_c   1.000
_cell.angle_alpha   90.00
_cell.angle_beta   90.00
_cell.angle_gamma   90.00
#
_symmetry.space_group_name_H-M   'P 1'
#
loop_
_entity.id
_entity.type
_entity.pdbx_description
1 polymer ?
#
loop_
_entity_poly.entity_id
_entity_poly.type
_entity_poly.pdbx_seq_one_letter_code
_entity_poly.pdbx_strand_id
1 'polypeptide(L)'
;MVKSPYNFVPAPSEGEVFTPHWADDVSHDIPFEDGESGEISVCITAETPIFVRNGHAEGEEMNEFCHVGKEADKQYFIPATTFKGLIRNTLEVISQSGMKQIDDSRHSIRQIMKTKDVIIDEGYELTGKKDDIYCGYLIKKDDRYWIYSCDKPYKIRYTDLDKIFDGGFSRNFENGVSNNFDERTGAFKYENIIKGTELEHIFEEHPLDETDKQKAWVSIFQRLKYVRLKSVDKNAFWGRIVCTGQASEYSAKISRRGEYVFRGRKEEILKDDKRKIEVLQKQMDTFLFLNRDGKKDSEILKDWKYWKDSIKTGIPVFFRKKDSTLIDFGLTFMYKQPVRFSTKEILSYKPDLDLAECIFGSIQKNYELKGRVFISDMKAKGKVKVLPLLDNVLSSPKSSYSPFYLNQDTNQQTLSAYNTYQVGNPSLRGFKKYPIRANESKQTIDSSKQKLISRSMPLSKGTVFEGKIRFHNLKRTEIGALISSLTLHGSENVFYNIGAIKPLGFGRVKIAIDTNFDQDSLMKEFEKFMRVHNENAWKNSLKELLAMSSIAADERTLDYMTLENFQKVKNQGLYLQQYSKISEINKNIRFLATPAEIEEARIRIKNEINVNKERKEYYLNLAKNQLENDAYDEASKSYKLYAESNRKFDLKTTLSEIEKIKKLFIKFTELNTSDDLSVLESSLKDFYHTKWYQLLQNKIQQIKTDIRKRLLQLAAEEKLNLDDSAFDKIKAELKKREKKNIAFSEEWRKEIEESLKRNYVHEKNNKKSEWQKGAFPKYPWSDIIKWLGPDKAKALYEELTKP
;
A
#
# COMPACT_ATOMS: atom_id res chain seq x y z
N MET A 1 26.77 -1.90 -22.32
CA MET A 1 26.42 -2.52 -21.02
C MET A 1 25.46 -1.60 -20.28
N VAL A 2 24.33 -2.13 -19.81
CA VAL A 2 23.38 -1.38 -18.97
C VAL A 2 23.98 -1.23 -17.57
N LYS A 3 24.06 0.00 -17.05
CA LYS A 3 24.61 0.29 -15.73
C LYS A 3 23.54 0.85 -14.80
N SER A 4 23.58 0.50 -13.52
CA SER A 4 22.65 1.02 -12.53
C SER A 4 23.22 0.89 -11.12
N PRO A 5 23.20 1.96 -10.29
CA PRO A 5 23.64 1.88 -8.90
C PRO A 5 22.71 1.07 -7.99
N TYR A 6 21.54 0.69 -8.49
CA TYR A 6 20.58 -0.15 -7.80
C TYR A 6 20.09 -1.26 -8.70
N ASN A 7 19.56 -2.32 -8.08
CA ASN A 7 18.79 -3.34 -8.77
C ASN A 7 17.60 -3.74 -7.89
N PHE A 8 16.96 -4.86 -8.19
CA PHE A 8 15.73 -5.28 -7.54
C PHE A 8 15.79 -6.75 -7.19
N VAL A 9 15.36 -7.09 -5.96
CA VAL A 9 14.97 -8.47 -5.66
C VAL A 9 13.53 -8.64 -6.16
N PRO A 10 13.23 -9.64 -7.01
CA PRO A 10 11.88 -9.92 -7.46
C PRO A 10 10.88 -9.93 -6.31
N ALA A 11 9.76 -9.23 -6.48
CA ALA A 11 8.65 -9.35 -5.55
C ALA A 11 7.82 -10.58 -5.92
N PRO A 12 7.19 -11.24 -4.93
CA PRO A 12 6.27 -12.33 -5.20
C PRO A 12 5.08 -11.83 -6.02
N SER A 13 4.60 -12.67 -6.93
CA SER A 13 3.23 -12.55 -7.44
C SER A 13 2.22 -12.87 -6.32
N GLU A 14 0.94 -12.55 -6.53
CA GLU A 14 -0.09 -12.75 -5.51
C GLU A 14 -0.16 -14.19 -4.98
N GLY A 15 -0.03 -15.20 -5.84
CA GLY A 15 -0.02 -16.61 -5.43
C GLY A 15 1.27 -17.04 -4.70
N GLU A 16 2.31 -16.22 -4.73
CA GLU A 16 3.60 -16.50 -4.09
C GLU A 16 3.76 -15.78 -2.75
N VAL A 17 2.87 -14.84 -2.40
CA VAL A 17 2.92 -14.14 -1.11
C VAL A 17 2.73 -15.15 0.01
N PHE A 18 3.69 -15.20 0.94
CA PHE A 18 3.56 -16.07 2.11
C PHE A 18 2.66 -15.41 3.16
N THR A 19 1.48 -16.01 3.34
CA THR A 19 0.51 -15.65 4.37
C THR A 19 0.51 -16.76 5.41
N PRO A 20 1.01 -16.53 6.64
CA PRO A 20 1.00 -17.54 7.69
C PRO A 20 -0.43 -18.00 8.01
N HIS A 21 -0.65 -19.30 8.22
CA HIS A 21 -1.99 -19.82 8.53
C HIS A 21 -2.52 -19.39 9.91
N TRP A 22 -1.65 -18.81 10.76
CA TRP A 22 -1.99 -18.19 12.04
C TRP A 22 -2.12 -16.66 11.96
N ALA A 23 -2.03 -16.04 10.78
CA ALA A 23 -1.98 -14.59 10.64
C ALA A 23 -3.19 -13.87 11.27
N ASP A 24 -4.39 -14.46 11.14
CA ASP A 24 -5.62 -13.93 11.76
C ASP A 24 -5.67 -14.09 13.28
N ASP A 25 -4.87 -15.00 13.83
CA ASP A 25 -4.84 -15.29 15.27
C ASP A 25 -3.83 -14.38 16.01
N VAL A 26 -3.04 -13.58 15.28
CA VAL A 26 -2.03 -12.69 15.88
C VAL A 26 -2.70 -11.62 16.72
N SER A 27 -2.43 -11.61 18.01
CA SER A 27 -2.96 -10.63 18.95
C SER A 27 -1.89 -10.17 19.94
N HIS A 28 -2.01 -8.90 20.36
CA HIS A 28 -1.22 -8.37 21.47
C HIS A 28 -1.88 -8.63 22.82
N ASP A 29 -3.20 -8.84 22.82
CA ASP A 29 -4.00 -9.03 24.03
C ASP A 29 -4.12 -10.52 24.40
N ILE A 30 -4.09 -11.39 23.38
CA ILE A 30 -4.21 -12.84 23.53
C ILE A 30 -2.95 -13.48 22.94
N PRO A 31 -1.91 -13.72 23.77
CA PRO A 31 -0.68 -14.32 23.30
C PRO A 31 -0.88 -15.76 22.85
N PHE A 32 -0.13 -16.19 21.83
CA PHE A 32 0.04 -17.59 21.49
C PHE A 32 0.64 -18.34 22.67
N GLU A 33 0.08 -19.51 22.99
CA GLU A 33 0.59 -20.40 24.03
C GLU A 33 2.04 -20.83 23.77
N ASP A 34 2.40 -21.04 22.50
CA ASP A 34 3.74 -21.41 22.02
C ASP A 34 4.59 -20.19 21.58
N GLY A 35 4.15 -18.97 21.86
CA GLY A 35 4.86 -17.75 21.48
C GLY A 35 5.91 -17.34 22.52
N GLU A 36 7.12 -17.05 22.07
CA GLU A 36 8.26 -16.70 22.92
C GLU A 36 8.50 -15.18 22.93
N SER A 37 8.98 -14.63 24.05
CA SER A 37 9.39 -13.23 24.17
C SER A 37 10.88 -13.17 24.49
N GLY A 38 11.57 -12.14 24.01
CA GLY A 38 13.02 -12.07 24.17
C GLY A 38 13.65 -10.75 23.78
N GLU A 39 14.97 -10.70 23.96
CA GLU A 39 15.84 -9.58 23.61
C GLU A 39 17.03 -10.09 22.80
N ILE A 40 17.42 -9.36 21.77
CA ILE A 40 18.61 -9.59 20.93
C ILE A 40 19.46 -8.33 21.01
N SER A 41 20.72 -8.48 21.45
CA SER A 41 21.71 -7.41 21.40
C SER A 41 22.27 -7.32 19.98
N VAL A 42 22.41 -6.09 19.47
CA VAL A 42 22.84 -5.83 18.09
C VAL A 42 24.05 -4.90 18.09
N CYS A 43 25.07 -5.28 17.33
CA CYS A 43 26.25 -4.48 17.05
C CYS A 43 26.37 -4.25 15.54
N ILE A 44 26.45 -2.99 15.12
CA ILE A 44 26.59 -2.57 13.72
C ILE A 44 27.95 -1.93 13.53
N THR A 45 28.77 -2.47 12.63
CA THR A 45 30.10 -1.94 12.33
C THR A 45 30.13 -1.35 10.92
N ALA A 46 30.50 -0.08 10.82
CA ALA A 46 30.66 0.61 9.53
C ALA A 46 31.92 0.13 8.79
N GLU A 47 31.75 -0.53 7.65
CA GLU A 47 32.82 -1.05 6.79
C GLU A 47 33.22 -0.06 5.68
N THR A 48 32.43 0.99 5.50
CA THR A 48 32.73 2.23 4.76
C THR A 48 32.19 3.42 5.57
N PRO A 49 32.57 4.67 5.23
CA PRO A 49 31.92 5.84 5.80
C PRO A 49 30.40 5.77 5.73
N ILE A 50 29.72 6.24 6.78
CA ILE A 50 28.28 6.08 6.96
C ILE A 50 27.63 7.43 7.20
N PHE A 51 26.49 7.68 6.54
CA PHE A 51 25.72 8.89 6.74
C PHE A 51 24.23 8.61 6.92
N VAL A 52 23.70 8.86 8.12
CA VAL A 52 22.26 8.85 8.41
C VAL A 52 21.87 10.28 8.76
N ARG A 53 20.99 10.88 7.95
CA ARG A 53 20.64 12.29 8.07
C ARG A 53 19.96 12.60 9.40
N ASN A 54 20.31 13.71 10.05
CA ASN A 54 19.56 14.18 11.21
C ASN A 54 18.18 14.74 10.81
N GLY A 55 17.13 14.37 11.55
CA GLY A 55 15.77 14.86 11.32
C GLY A 55 15.53 16.17 12.06
N HIS A 56 15.58 17.31 11.37
CA HIS A 56 15.27 18.64 11.91
C HIS A 56 14.03 19.26 11.25
N ALA A 57 13.51 20.33 11.88
CA ALA A 57 12.42 21.15 11.34
C ALA A 57 12.82 21.80 10.00
N GLU A 58 11.82 22.15 9.17
CA GLU A 58 12.04 22.81 7.87
C GLU A 58 12.88 24.09 8.06
N GLY A 59 14.06 24.16 7.42
CA GLY A 59 14.90 25.38 7.37
C GLY A 59 16.35 25.25 7.86
N GLU A 60 16.72 24.16 8.54
CA GLU A 60 18.11 23.93 9.01
C GLU A 60 18.95 23.16 7.97
N GLU A 61 20.28 23.41 7.95
CA GLU A 61 21.21 22.65 7.10
C GLU A 61 21.28 21.18 7.55
N MET A 62 20.55 20.32 6.85
CA MET A 62 20.45 18.89 7.16
C MET A 62 21.67 18.06 6.67
N ASN A 63 22.88 18.58 6.88
CA ASN A 63 24.13 18.01 6.38
C ASN A 63 24.80 17.12 7.44
N GLU A 64 24.36 17.16 8.69
CA GLU A 64 24.97 16.42 9.79
C GLU A 64 24.39 15.01 9.98
N PHE A 65 25.22 14.12 10.53
CA PHE A 65 24.80 12.79 10.95
C PHE A 65 23.83 12.88 12.14
N CYS A 66 22.88 11.96 12.25
CA CYS A 66 21.89 11.94 13.32
C CYS A 66 22.52 11.89 14.72
N HIS A 67 22.16 12.85 15.57
CA HIS A 67 22.70 12.99 16.91
C HIS A 67 21.71 13.69 17.86
N VAL A 68 21.92 13.48 19.15
CA VAL A 68 21.38 14.33 20.22
C VAL A 68 22.52 15.12 20.87
N GLY A 69 22.18 16.22 21.57
CA GLY A 69 23.17 17.14 22.13
C GLY A 69 23.62 18.22 21.14
N LYS A 70 24.48 19.13 21.57
CA LYS A 70 25.01 20.23 20.77
C LYS A 70 26.54 20.22 20.78
N GLU A 71 27.14 20.74 19.71
CA GLU A 71 28.58 20.97 19.58
C GLU A 71 29.45 19.76 19.99
N ALA A 72 30.21 19.87 21.10
CA ALA A 72 31.14 18.83 21.55
C ALA A 72 30.45 17.64 22.25
N ASP A 73 29.19 17.79 22.70
CA ASP A 73 28.45 16.76 23.44
C ASP A 73 27.57 15.89 22.53
N LYS A 74 27.79 15.94 21.21
CA LYS A 74 26.98 15.19 20.24
C LYS A 74 27.12 13.69 20.46
N GLN A 75 26.00 13.05 20.78
CA GLN A 75 25.88 11.60 20.81
C GLN A 75 25.23 11.12 19.52
N TYR A 76 26.03 10.53 18.64
CA TYR A 76 25.58 10.01 17.36
C TYR A 76 24.84 8.68 17.51
N PHE A 77 23.81 8.46 16.70
CA PHE A 77 23.08 7.21 16.69
C PHE A 77 22.42 6.96 15.33
N ILE A 78 22.13 5.69 15.03
CA ILE A 78 21.22 5.31 13.95
C ILE A 78 19.82 5.21 14.57
N PRO A 79 18.82 5.97 14.09
CA PRO A 79 17.47 5.92 14.63
C PRO A 79 16.86 4.52 14.55
N ALA A 80 16.10 4.14 15.57
CA ALA A 80 15.35 2.89 15.63
C ALA A 80 14.51 2.65 14.37
N THR A 81 13.89 3.71 13.83
CA THR A 81 13.06 3.65 12.61
C THR A 81 13.88 3.32 11.36
N THR A 82 15.11 3.84 11.26
CA THR A 82 16.04 3.54 10.15
C THR A 82 16.46 2.08 10.18
N PHE A 83 16.82 1.59 11.37
CA PHE A 83 17.20 0.18 11.53
C PHE A 83 15.99 -0.75 11.36
N LYS A 84 14.82 -0.41 11.90
CA LYS A 84 13.56 -1.13 11.66
C LYS A 84 13.24 -1.23 10.17
N GLY A 85 13.38 -0.15 9.41
CA GLY A 85 13.16 -0.16 7.97
C GLY A 85 14.10 -1.10 7.23
N LEU A 86 15.39 -1.14 7.61
CA LEU A 86 16.37 -2.06 7.05
C LEU A 86 15.99 -3.53 7.29
N ILE A 87 15.66 -3.87 8.55
CA ILE A 87 15.35 -5.24 8.96
C ILE A 87 14.00 -5.68 8.39
N ARG A 88 12.95 -4.85 8.49
CA ARG A 88 11.64 -5.12 7.87
C ARG A 88 11.76 -5.36 6.38
N ASN A 89 12.48 -4.51 5.65
CA ASN A 89 12.63 -4.67 4.21
C ASN A 89 13.49 -5.89 3.83
N THR A 90 14.36 -6.36 4.71
CA THR A 90 15.10 -7.61 4.49
C THR A 90 14.21 -8.81 4.77
N LEU A 91 13.42 -8.75 5.84
CA LEU A 91 12.44 -9.77 6.18
C LEU A 91 11.39 -9.91 5.08
N GLU A 92 10.81 -8.81 4.58
CA GLU A 92 9.83 -8.82 3.48
C GLU A 92 10.33 -9.59 2.25
N VAL A 93 11.61 -9.43 1.92
CA VAL A 93 12.25 -10.16 0.81
C VAL A 93 12.41 -11.64 1.15
N ILE A 94 13.00 -11.96 2.30
CA ILE A 94 13.31 -13.34 2.68
C ILE A 94 12.03 -14.14 2.99
N SER A 95 10.95 -13.49 3.42
CA SER A 95 9.67 -14.13 3.71
C SER A 95 8.66 -14.06 2.57
N GLN A 96 9.05 -13.59 1.37
CA GLN A 96 8.13 -13.41 0.24
C GLN A 96 6.85 -12.63 0.63
N SER A 97 7.02 -11.52 1.35
CA SER A 97 5.91 -10.60 1.66
C SER A 97 5.48 -9.82 0.42
N GLY A 98 4.22 -9.38 0.40
CA GLY A 98 3.70 -8.53 -0.66
C GLY A 98 4.26 -7.11 -0.59
N MET A 99 4.47 -6.45 -1.75
CA MET A 99 4.85 -5.03 -1.80
C MET A 99 3.64 -4.10 -1.52
N LYS A 100 3.16 -4.08 -0.27
CA LYS A 100 1.92 -3.34 0.08
C LYS A 100 2.13 -1.86 0.38
N GLN A 101 3.33 -1.48 0.82
CA GLN A 101 3.70 -0.08 1.14
C GLN A 101 4.36 0.59 -0.06
N ILE A 102 3.54 1.00 -1.05
CA ILE A 102 4.02 1.68 -2.26
C ILE A 102 3.12 2.87 -2.61
N ASP A 103 3.74 3.93 -3.12
CA ASP A 103 3.02 5.11 -3.59
C ASP A 103 2.19 4.76 -4.83
N ASP A 104 0.91 5.13 -4.81
CA ASP A 104 0.03 4.97 -5.96
C ASP A 104 0.28 6.07 -7.00
N SER A 105 1.38 5.93 -7.73
CA SER A 105 1.77 6.86 -8.79
C SER A 105 1.16 6.44 -10.12
N ARG A 106 0.25 7.26 -10.66
CA ARG A 106 -0.14 7.18 -12.08
C ARG A 106 0.75 8.09 -12.91
N HIS A 107 1.73 7.50 -13.59
CA HIS A 107 2.61 8.24 -14.48
C HIS A 107 1.87 8.87 -15.66
N SER A 108 2.54 9.75 -16.37
CA SER A 108 2.00 10.33 -17.61
C SER A 108 3.04 10.35 -18.70
N ILE A 109 2.53 10.28 -19.92
CA ILE A 109 3.30 10.41 -21.14
C ILE A 109 2.85 11.65 -21.90
N ARG A 110 3.78 12.27 -22.63
CA ARG A 110 3.41 13.23 -23.68
C ARG A 110 3.52 12.49 -25.00
N GLN A 111 2.57 12.73 -25.91
CA GLN A 111 2.68 12.26 -27.28
C GLN A 111 3.90 12.93 -27.93
N ILE A 112 5.01 12.20 -28.05
CA ILE A 112 6.21 12.64 -28.76
C ILE A 112 6.31 11.79 -30.04
N MET A 113 6.56 12.43 -31.18
CA MET A 113 6.71 11.74 -32.46
C MET A 113 7.95 10.82 -32.41
N LYS A 114 7.83 9.59 -32.93
CA LYS A 114 9.01 8.78 -33.25
C LYS A 114 9.94 9.59 -34.16
N THR A 115 11.19 9.76 -33.75
CA THR A 115 12.26 10.10 -34.69
C THR A 115 12.56 8.87 -35.53
N LYS A 116 13.04 9.05 -36.78
CA LYS A 116 13.29 7.96 -37.74
C LYS A 116 14.23 6.86 -37.22
N ASP A 117 14.97 7.13 -36.15
CA ASP A 117 16.00 6.25 -35.58
C ASP A 117 15.53 5.39 -34.38
N VAL A 118 14.24 5.43 -34.01
CA VAL A 118 13.70 4.62 -32.89
C VAL A 118 13.12 3.30 -33.42
N ILE A 119 13.84 2.20 -33.16
CA ILE A 119 13.52 0.85 -33.66
C ILE A 119 12.41 0.16 -32.83
N ILE A 120 12.15 0.62 -31.60
CA ILE A 120 11.33 -0.10 -30.61
C ILE A 120 9.95 0.52 -30.46
N ASP A 121 8.94 -0.34 -30.36
CA ASP A 121 7.59 0.06 -29.97
C ASP A 121 7.52 0.18 -28.44
N GLU A 122 7.32 1.40 -27.95
CA GLU A 122 7.15 1.67 -26.53
C GLU A 122 5.69 1.47 -26.07
N GLY A 123 4.79 1.17 -27.02
CA GLY A 123 3.33 1.15 -26.87
C GLY A 123 2.71 2.42 -26.28
N TYR A 124 3.51 3.48 -26.24
CA TYR A 124 3.07 4.85 -26.14
C TYR A 124 2.65 5.40 -27.51
N GLU A 125 2.69 4.55 -28.54
CA GLU A 125 2.08 4.82 -29.82
C GLU A 125 0.56 4.95 -29.71
N LEU A 126 0.02 5.68 -30.68
CA LEU A 126 -1.38 6.07 -30.77
C LEU A 126 -2.30 4.85 -30.67
N THR A 127 -2.88 4.60 -29.50
CA THR A 127 -4.08 3.76 -29.35
C THR A 127 -5.34 4.46 -29.89
N GLY A 128 -5.22 5.67 -30.43
CA GLY A 128 -6.29 6.41 -31.10
C GLY A 128 -5.71 7.49 -32.01
N LYS A 129 -6.36 7.76 -33.15
CA LYS A 129 -5.96 8.84 -34.06
C LYS A 129 -5.89 10.15 -33.26
N LYS A 130 -4.90 11.01 -33.51
CA LYS A 130 -4.81 12.39 -32.93
C LYS A 130 -6.09 13.23 -33.14
N ASP A 131 -6.98 12.74 -33.99
CA ASP A 131 -8.27 13.28 -34.37
C ASP A 131 -9.29 13.24 -33.20
N ASP A 132 -9.00 12.62 -32.05
CA ASP A 132 -9.94 12.42 -30.93
C ASP A 132 -9.83 13.42 -29.76
N ILE A 133 -9.10 14.52 -29.91
CA ILE A 133 -9.07 15.59 -28.90
C ILE A 133 -10.26 16.54 -29.09
N TYR A 134 -10.99 16.78 -28.01
CA TYR A 134 -12.10 17.73 -27.90
C TYR A 134 -11.70 18.89 -26.98
N CYS A 135 -12.52 19.92 -26.94
CA CYS A 135 -12.32 21.11 -26.12
C CYS A 135 -13.61 21.54 -25.42
N GLY A 136 -13.50 22.24 -24.30
CA GLY A 136 -14.67 22.64 -23.51
C GLY A 136 -14.31 23.36 -22.22
N TYR A 137 -15.30 23.53 -21.35
CA TYR A 137 -15.14 24.25 -20.08
C TYR A 137 -15.35 23.33 -18.88
N LEU A 138 -14.33 23.18 -18.04
CA LEU A 138 -14.39 22.49 -16.76
C LEU A 138 -15.02 23.39 -15.70
N ILE A 139 -16.07 22.90 -15.03
CA ILE A 139 -16.77 23.58 -13.95
C ILE A 139 -16.95 22.67 -12.75
N LYS A 140 -16.83 23.23 -11.54
CA LYS A 140 -17.33 22.61 -10.31
C LYS A 140 -18.75 23.14 -9.96
N LYS A 141 -19.77 22.28 -9.94
CA LYS A 141 -21.15 22.57 -9.48
C LYS A 141 -21.59 21.47 -8.51
N ASP A 142 -22.18 21.84 -7.36
CA ASP A 142 -22.74 20.92 -6.36
C ASP A 142 -21.76 19.82 -5.93
N ASP A 143 -20.52 20.22 -5.63
CA ASP A 143 -19.39 19.34 -5.30
C ASP A 143 -19.00 18.28 -6.34
N ARG A 144 -19.52 18.40 -7.56
CA ARG A 144 -19.13 17.58 -8.71
C ARG A 144 -18.46 18.40 -9.80
N TYR A 145 -17.71 17.72 -10.64
CA TYR A 145 -16.98 18.32 -11.76
C TYR A 145 -17.64 17.93 -13.09
N TRP A 146 -17.70 18.88 -14.01
CA TRP A 146 -18.34 18.73 -15.30
C TRP A 146 -17.51 19.41 -16.38
N ILE A 147 -17.46 18.82 -17.58
CA ILE A 147 -16.96 19.48 -18.78
C ILE A 147 -18.13 19.76 -19.71
N TYR A 148 -18.28 21.01 -20.14
CA TYR A 148 -19.22 21.40 -21.21
C TYR A 148 -18.48 21.44 -22.55
N SER A 149 -18.79 20.49 -23.42
CA SER A 149 -18.11 20.26 -24.72
C SER A 149 -18.40 21.36 -25.74
N CYS A 150 -17.34 21.97 -26.27
CA CYS A 150 -17.33 22.82 -27.47
C CYS A 150 -16.98 22.03 -28.74
N ASP A 151 -17.00 20.69 -28.65
CA ASP A 151 -16.61 19.76 -29.71
C ASP A 151 -15.12 19.89 -30.08
N LYS A 152 -14.78 19.90 -31.37
CA LYS A 152 -13.38 19.98 -31.81
C LYS A 152 -12.86 21.41 -31.74
N PRO A 153 -11.63 21.64 -31.24
CA PRO A 153 -11.03 22.96 -31.23
C PRO A 153 -10.67 23.40 -32.65
N TYR A 154 -10.79 24.70 -32.90
CA TYR A 154 -10.24 25.34 -34.10
C TYR A 154 -8.87 25.95 -33.78
N LYS A 155 -8.08 26.21 -34.83
CA LYS A 155 -6.76 26.84 -34.73
C LYS A 155 -6.80 28.25 -35.31
N ILE A 156 -6.18 29.21 -34.63
CA ILE A 156 -6.05 30.60 -35.12
C ILE A 156 -4.58 31.03 -35.11
N ARG A 157 -4.12 31.68 -36.19
CA ARG A 157 -2.72 32.14 -36.32
C ARG A 157 -2.46 33.38 -35.48
N TYR A 158 -1.20 33.60 -35.11
CA TYR A 158 -0.79 34.83 -34.44
C TYR A 158 -1.05 36.07 -35.30
N THR A 159 -0.81 36.00 -36.61
CA THR A 159 -1.12 37.10 -37.55
C THR A 159 -2.61 37.46 -37.60
N ASP A 160 -3.51 36.50 -37.35
CA ASP A 160 -4.95 36.77 -37.25
C ASP A 160 -5.35 37.26 -35.86
N LEU A 161 -4.68 36.78 -34.81
CA LEU A 161 -4.86 37.27 -33.44
C LEU A 161 -4.38 38.72 -33.28
N ASP A 162 -3.29 39.09 -33.95
CA ASP A 162 -2.68 40.41 -33.84
C ASP A 162 -3.53 41.52 -34.45
N LYS A 163 -4.53 41.17 -35.26
CA LYS A 163 -5.60 42.10 -35.68
C LYS A 163 -6.48 42.55 -34.50
N ILE A 164 -6.46 41.81 -33.38
CA ILE A 164 -7.20 42.10 -32.15
C ILE A 164 -6.26 42.63 -31.06
N PHE A 165 -5.05 42.07 -30.97
CA PHE A 165 -4.15 42.27 -29.83
C PHE A 165 -2.89 43.08 -30.17
N ASP A 166 -2.99 43.95 -31.19
CA ASP A 166 -1.97 44.95 -31.53
C ASP A 166 -0.54 44.38 -31.64
N GLY A 167 -0.38 43.32 -32.45
CA GLY A 167 0.92 42.69 -32.67
C GLY A 167 1.49 41.95 -31.45
N GLY A 168 0.75 41.80 -30.35
CA GLY A 168 1.23 41.22 -29.11
C GLY A 168 1.70 39.78 -29.23
N PHE A 169 1.09 38.97 -30.10
CA PHE A 169 1.51 37.59 -30.30
C PHE A 169 2.75 37.46 -31.19
N SER A 170 2.79 38.12 -32.35
CA SER A 170 3.96 38.04 -33.22
C SER A 170 5.20 38.65 -32.58
N ARG A 171 5.07 39.78 -31.84
CA ARG A 171 6.19 40.38 -31.08
C ARG A 171 6.83 39.41 -30.10
N ASN A 172 6.03 38.60 -29.41
CA ASN A 172 6.52 37.71 -28.34
C ASN A 172 6.87 36.30 -28.82
N PHE A 173 6.35 35.85 -29.98
CA PHE A 173 6.43 34.44 -30.36
C PHE A 173 6.85 34.14 -31.81
N GLU A 174 6.83 35.11 -32.73
CA GLU A 174 7.14 34.87 -34.16
C GLU A 174 8.64 35.00 -34.49
N ASN A 175 9.35 35.93 -33.84
CA ASN A 175 10.78 36.20 -34.06
C ASN A 175 11.72 35.44 -33.10
N GLY A 176 11.17 34.56 -32.28
CA GLY A 176 11.88 33.83 -31.24
C GLY A 176 11.08 33.80 -29.95
N VAL A 177 11.15 32.67 -29.24
CA VAL A 177 10.48 32.53 -27.95
C VAL A 177 11.52 32.74 -26.86
N SER A 178 11.26 33.67 -25.94
CA SER A 178 12.12 33.92 -24.78
C SER A 178 12.61 32.64 -24.12
N ASN A 179 13.88 32.58 -23.71
CA ASN A 179 14.42 31.43 -22.97
C ASN A 179 13.80 31.29 -21.56
N ASN A 180 13.13 32.33 -21.08
CA ASN A 180 12.35 32.27 -19.86
C ASN A 180 11.09 31.42 -20.07
N PHE A 181 11.00 30.28 -19.38
CA PHE A 181 9.84 29.39 -19.46
C PHE A 181 8.53 30.09 -19.07
N ASP A 182 8.58 31.08 -18.17
CA ASP A 182 7.41 31.75 -17.65
C ASP A 182 6.66 32.54 -18.73
N GLU A 183 7.39 33.14 -19.67
CA GLU A 183 6.86 33.90 -20.81
C GLU A 183 6.20 33.00 -21.86
N ARG A 184 6.27 31.67 -21.68
CA ARG A 184 5.69 30.67 -22.57
C ARG A 184 4.41 30.05 -22.04
N THR A 185 4.02 30.41 -20.82
CA THR A 185 2.83 29.86 -20.14
C THR A 185 1.54 30.42 -20.75
N GLY A 186 0.44 29.70 -20.56
CA GLY A 186 -0.89 30.24 -20.88
C GLY A 186 -1.20 31.45 -19.99
N ALA A 187 -0.87 31.35 -18.69
CA ALA A 187 -1.01 32.43 -17.71
C ALA A 187 -0.38 33.75 -18.20
N PHE A 188 0.86 33.71 -18.68
CA PHE A 188 1.54 34.90 -19.22
C PHE A 188 0.74 35.56 -20.35
N LYS A 189 0.20 34.79 -21.29
CA LYS A 189 -0.60 35.31 -22.41
C LYS A 189 -1.87 36.00 -21.91
N TYR A 190 -2.58 35.38 -20.96
CA TYR A 190 -3.78 35.98 -20.37
C TYR A 190 -3.48 37.24 -19.57
N GLU A 191 -2.37 37.28 -18.84
CA GLU A 191 -2.02 38.39 -17.96
C GLU A 191 -1.39 39.57 -18.71
N ASN A 192 -0.68 39.33 -19.81
CA ASN A 192 0.16 40.35 -20.47
C ASN A 192 -0.27 40.70 -21.90
N ILE A 193 -0.99 39.82 -22.60
CA ILE A 193 -1.37 40.06 -24.01
C ILE A 193 -2.87 40.30 -24.16
N ILE A 194 -3.70 39.45 -23.56
CA ILE A 194 -5.17 39.49 -23.76
C ILE A 194 -5.93 39.94 -22.50
N LYS A 195 -5.25 40.63 -21.58
CA LYS A 195 -5.84 41.11 -20.33
C LYS A 195 -6.82 42.25 -20.63
N GLY A 196 -8.06 42.12 -20.14
CA GLY A 196 -9.09 43.15 -20.30
C GLY A 196 -9.68 43.28 -21.70
N THR A 197 -9.33 42.38 -22.63
CA THR A 197 -9.83 42.40 -24.02
C THR A 197 -11.01 41.43 -24.20
N GLU A 198 -11.90 41.74 -25.14
CA GLU A 198 -12.96 40.82 -25.55
C GLU A 198 -12.38 39.58 -26.24
N LEU A 199 -12.74 38.39 -25.76
CA LEU A 199 -12.22 37.11 -26.26
C LEU A 199 -13.21 36.38 -27.15
N GLU A 200 -14.46 36.83 -27.21
CA GLU A 200 -15.51 36.22 -28.02
C GLU A 200 -15.71 37.02 -29.30
N HIS A 201 -15.54 36.37 -30.44
CA HIS A 201 -15.63 37.00 -31.75
C HIS A 201 -16.36 36.07 -32.72
N ILE A 202 -16.69 36.62 -33.89
CA ILE A 202 -17.22 35.83 -34.99
C ILE A 202 -16.06 35.41 -35.89
N PHE A 203 -15.93 34.09 -36.07
CA PHE A 203 -14.89 33.46 -36.85
C PHE A 203 -15.45 32.79 -38.10
N GLU A 204 -14.66 32.70 -39.15
CA GLU A 204 -14.93 31.91 -40.35
C GLU A 204 -13.79 30.90 -40.60
N GLU A 205 -14.10 29.75 -41.21
CA GLU A 205 -13.07 28.78 -41.57
C GLU A 205 -12.10 29.37 -42.60
N HIS A 206 -10.80 29.25 -42.34
CA HIS A 206 -9.74 29.73 -43.21
C HIS A 206 -8.68 28.66 -43.41
N PRO A 207 -8.84 27.79 -44.42
CA PRO A 207 -7.90 26.71 -44.70
C PRO A 207 -6.46 27.21 -44.90
N LEU A 208 -5.50 26.30 -44.74
CA LEU A 208 -4.09 26.54 -45.02
C LEU A 208 -3.85 26.57 -46.53
N ASP A 209 -3.03 27.52 -47.00
CA ASP A 209 -2.54 27.53 -48.38
C ASP A 209 -1.41 26.51 -48.60
N GLU A 210 -1.00 26.30 -49.86
CA GLU A 210 0.04 25.32 -50.21
C GLU A 210 1.42 25.68 -49.63
N THR A 211 1.74 26.96 -49.55
CA THR A 211 2.98 27.47 -48.95
C THR A 211 3.04 27.22 -47.43
N ASP A 212 1.92 27.32 -46.73
CA ASP A 212 1.79 26.98 -45.32
C ASP A 212 1.85 25.48 -45.09
N LYS A 213 1.24 24.67 -45.97
CA LYS A 213 1.28 23.20 -45.89
C LYS A 213 2.70 22.63 -45.98
N GLN A 214 3.61 23.29 -46.68
CA GLN A 214 5.01 22.87 -46.83
C GLN A 214 5.89 23.13 -45.58
N LYS A 215 5.41 23.91 -44.59
CA LYS A 215 6.17 24.18 -43.35
C LYS A 215 6.12 22.98 -42.39
N ALA A 216 7.29 22.53 -41.92
CA ALA A 216 7.43 21.32 -41.09
C ALA A 216 6.53 21.27 -39.84
N TRP A 217 6.26 22.40 -39.16
CA TRP A 217 5.36 22.43 -37.99
C TRP A 217 3.88 22.32 -38.37
N VAL A 218 3.50 22.77 -39.58
CA VAL A 218 2.13 22.71 -40.07
C VAL A 218 1.74 21.25 -40.27
N SER A 219 2.68 20.37 -40.66
CA SER A 219 2.49 18.90 -40.71
C SER A 219 2.03 18.28 -39.39
N ILE A 220 2.42 18.86 -38.24
CA ILE A 220 2.10 18.34 -36.90
C ILE A 220 0.65 18.68 -36.50
N PHE A 221 0.08 19.77 -37.03
CA PHE A 221 -1.26 20.29 -36.72
C PHE A 221 -2.18 20.38 -37.96
N GLN A 222 -1.78 19.78 -39.07
CA GLN A 222 -2.45 19.81 -40.38
C GLN A 222 -3.90 19.29 -40.35
N ARG A 223 -4.30 18.62 -39.27
CA ARG A 223 -5.61 18.02 -39.09
C ARG A 223 -6.62 18.91 -38.36
N LEU A 224 -6.20 20.02 -37.74
CA LEU A 224 -7.12 20.99 -37.15
C LEU A 224 -7.64 21.95 -38.21
N LYS A 225 -8.91 22.34 -38.09
CA LYS A 225 -9.50 23.40 -38.91
C LYS A 225 -8.98 24.76 -38.45
N TYR A 226 -8.50 25.56 -39.40
CA TYR A 226 -8.02 26.90 -39.15
C TYR A 226 -9.13 27.91 -39.33
N VAL A 227 -9.08 29.00 -38.57
CA VAL A 227 -10.05 30.10 -38.60
C VAL A 227 -9.36 31.45 -38.60
N ARG A 228 -10.09 32.46 -39.07
CA ARG A 228 -9.76 33.88 -38.93
C ARG A 228 -11.00 34.66 -38.49
N LEU A 229 -10.82 35.92 -38.12
CA LEU A 229 -11.94 36.85 -37.93
C LEU A 229 -12.75 36.97 -39.22
N LYS A 230 -14.08 37.01 -39.07
CA LYS A 230 -15.03 37.10 -40.19
C LYS A 230 -14.66 38.24 -41.14
N SER A 231 -14.64 37.93 -42.44
CA SER A 231 -14.41 38.89 -43.52
C SER A 231 -15.47 38.84 -44.62
N VAL A 232 -16.08 37.66 -44.88
CA VAL A 232 -17.11 37.48 -45.91
C VAL A 232 -18.06 36.36 -45.46
N ASP A 233 -19.34 36.69 -45.22
CA ASP A 233 -20.42 35.99 -44.49
C ASP A 233 -20.63 34.45 -44.61
N LYS A 234 -19.88 33.68 -45.41
CA LYS A 234 -20.13 32.24 -45.57
C LYS A 234 -19.53 31.42 -44.42
N ASN A 235 -20.38 30.69 -43.69
CA ASN A 235 -20.03 29.74 -42.62
C ASN A 235 -19.38 30.33 -41.36
N ALA A 236 -19.79 31.55 -40.99
CA ALA A 236 -19.33 32.22 -39.77
C ALA A 236 -19.95 31.63 -38.49
N PHE A 237 -19.23 31.65 -37.37
CA PHE A 237 -19.72 31.19 -36.08
C PHE A 237 -19.12 31.99 -34.91
N TRP A 238 -19.87 32.12 -33.82
CA TRP A 238 -19.32 32.64 -32.56
C TRP A 238 -18.31 31.67 -31.96
N GLY A 239 -17.18 32.18 -31.50
CA GLY A 239 -16.22 31.39 -30.75
C GLY A 239 -15.46 32.24 -29.74
N ARG A 240 -14.73 31.56 -28.86
CA ARG A 240 -13.88 32.19 -27.85
C ARG A 240 -12.42 31.82 -28.07
N ILE A 241 -11.54 32.82 -28.02
CA ILE A 241 -10.09 32.64 -28.09
C ILE A 241 -9.59 31.99 -26.79
N VAL A 242 -8.82 30.91 -26.93
CA VAL A 242 -8.23 30.16 -25.82
C VAL A 242 -6.72 30.07 -25.99
N CYS A 243 -6.01 30.77 -25.10
CA CYS A 243 -4.56 30.73 -25.01
C CYS A 243 -4.08 29.54 -24.17
N THR A 244 -2.99 28.90 -24.58
CA THR A 244 -2.38 27.76 -23.85
C THR A 244 -0.86 27.85 -23.82
N GLY A 245 -0.24 27.25 -22.79
CA GLY A 245 1.20 27.21 -22.63
C GLY A 245 1.92 26.33 -23.67
N GLN A 246 3.23 26.56 -23.82
CA GLN A 246 4.11 25.75 -24.66
C GLN A 246 4.94 24.77 -23.81
N ALA A 247 5.02 23.52 -24.27
CA ALA A 247 5.51 22.39 -23.48
C ALA A 247 7.04 22.24 -23.39
N SER A 248 7.83 22.89 -24.26
CA SER A 248 9.29 22.77 -24.32
C SER A 248 9.97 23.99 -24.96
N GLU A 249 11.30 24.10 -24.75
CA GLU A 249 12.22 24.94 -25.53
C GLU A 249 12.26 24.48 -26.99
N TYR A 250 11.34 24.99 -27.80
CA TYR A 250 11.47 24.90 -29.24
C TYR A 250 12.33 26.07 -29.73
N SER A 251 13.21 25.82 -30.69
CA SER A 251 13.86 26.90 -31.43
C SER A 251 12.78 27.76 -32.12
N ALA A 252 13.08 29.04 -32.39
CA ALA A 252 12.19 29.96 -33.11
C ALA A 252 11.64 29.38 -34.44
N LYS A 253 12.39 28.45 -35.06
CA LYS A 253 12.03 27.77 -36.31
C LYS A 253 10.94 26.69 -36.13
N ILE A 254 10.74 26.19 -34.91
CA ILE A 254 9.81 25.09 -34.56
C ILE A 254 8.72 25.59 -33.58
N SER A 255 8.75 26.87 -33.19
CA SER A 255 7.79 27.43 -32.24
C SER A 255 6.36 27.39 -32.79
N ARG A 256 5.42 27.16 -31.87
CA ARG A 256 4.00 27.10 -32.19
C ARG A 256 3.51 28.49 -32.64
N ARG A 257 2.91 28.59 -33.83
CA ARG A 257 2.41 29.83 -34.44
C ARG A 257 0.89 29.99 -34.39
N GLY A 258 0.30 29.95 -33.20
CA GLY A 258 -1.13 30.19 -33.06
C GLY A 258 -1.78 29.65 -31.79
N GLU A 259 -2.98 30.14 -31.49
CA GLU A 259 -3.84 29.69 -30.38
C GLU A 259 -5.02 28.85 -30.87
N TYR A 260 -5.99 28.64 -29.98
CA TYR A 260 -7.18 27.86 -30.26
C TYR A 260 -8.43 28.73 -30.18
N VAL A 261 -9.49 28.30 -30.86
CA VAL A 261 -10.83 28.88 -30.74
C VAL A 261 -11.80 27.78 -30.36
N PHE A 262 -12.57 28.00 -29.29
CA PHE A 262 -13.65 27.12 -28.87
C PHE A 262 -14.96 27.63 -29.46
N ARG A 263 -15.71 26.78 -30.15
CA ARG A 263 -16.96 27.18 -30.82
C ARG A 263 -18.09 27.41 -29.82
N GLY A 264 -18.92 28.41 -30.09
CA GLY A 264 -20.03 28.89 -29.27
C GLY A 264 -19.64 30.00 -28.31
N ARG A 265 -20.62 30.80 -27.88
CA ARG A 265 -20.44 31.73 -26.76
C ARG A 265 -20.37 30.95 -25.46
N LYS A 266 -19.46 31.33 -24.55
CA LYS A 266 -19.22 30.57 -23.32
C LYS A 266 -20.50 30.39 -22.52
N GLU A 267 -21.28 31.45 -22.33
CA GLU A 267 -22.51 31.40 -21.54
C GLU A 267 -23.58 30.46 -22.13
N GLU A 268 -23.69 30.41 -23.47
CA GLU A 268 -24.62 29.52 -24.16
C GLU A 268 -24.20 28.05 -23.99
N ILE A 269 -22.91 27.76 -24.15
CA ILE A 269 -22.35 26.41 -23.96
C ILE A 269 -22.56 25.91 -22.53
N LEU A 270 -22.40 26.78 -21.52
CA LEU A 270 -22.55 26.41 -20.12
C LEU A 270 -24.00 26.20 -19.66
N LYS A 271 -24.98 26.62 -20.48
CA LYS A 271 -26.42 26.40 -20.27
C LYS A 271 -26.96 25.17 -21.01
N ASP A 272 -26.21 24.62 -21.95
CA ASP A 272 -26.62 23.47 -22.76
C ASP A 272 -26.22 22.15 -22.08
N ASP A 273 -27.15 21.56 -21.33
CA ASP A 273 -26.91 20.28 -20.64
C ASP A 273 -26.66 19.11 -21.59
N LYS A 274 -26.99 19.21 -22.89
CA LYS A 274 -26.65 18.15 -23.87
C LYS A 274 -25.15 18.06 -24.13
N ARG A 275 -24.39 19.11 -23.78
CA ARG A 275 -22.93 19.18 -23.93
C ARG A 275 -22.17 18.74 -22.68
N LYS A 276 -22.90 18.38 -21.63
CA LYS A 276 -22.36 18.08 -20.31
C LYS A 276 -21.76 16.67 -20.26
N ILE A 277 -20.53 16.58 -19.79
CA ILE A 277 -19.78 15.34 -19.56
C ILE A 277 -19.36 15.31 -18.09
N GLU A 278 -19.65 14.22 -17.40
CA GLU A 278 -19.24 14.04 -16.00
C GLU A 278 -17.73 13.85 -15.88
N VAL A 279 -17.13 14.48 -14.88
CA VAL A 279 -15.73 14.29 -14.50
C VAL A 279 -15.71 13.59 -13.14
N LEU A 280 -15.26 12.34 -13.12
CA LEU A 280 -15.16 11.56 -11.89
C LEU A 280 -14.03 12.09 -11.00
N GLN A 281 -14.16 11.90 -9.68
CA GLN A 281 -13.15 12.37 -8.72
C GLN A 281 -11.73 11.83 -9.04
N LYS A 282 -11.60 10.54 -9.39
CA LYS A 282 -10.32 9.94 -9.80
C LYS A 282 -9.68 10.64 -11.02
N GLN A 283 -10.50 11.13 -11.96
CA GLN A 283 -10.02 11.86 -13.13
C GLN A 283 -9.55 13.27 -12.76
N MET A 284 -10.25 13.93 -11.84
CA MET A 284 -9.84 15.22 -11.29
C MET A 284 -8.54 15.09 -10.48
N ASP A 285 -8.42 14.06 -9.63
CA ASP A 285 -7.20 13.78 -8.86
C ASP A 285 -6.01 13.52 -9.78
N THR A 286 -6.23 12.77 -10.86
CA THR A 286 -5.22 12.54 -11.90
C THR A 286 -4.82 13.85 -12.59
N PHE A 287 -5.79 14.69 -12.99
CA PHE A 287 -5.52 16.01 -13.58
C PHE A 287 -4.70 16.90 -12.63
N LEU A 288 -5.07 16.95 -11.35
CA LEU A 288 -4.36 17.73 -10.34
C LEU A 288 -2.95 17.20 -10.13
N PHE A 289 -2.77 15.89 -10.03
CA PHE A 289 -1.45 15.26 -9.91
C PHE A 289 -0.53 15.67 -11.07
N LEU A 290 -1.03 15.62 -12.31
CA LEU A 290 -0.25 15.97 -13.51
C LEU A 290 0.05 17.47 -13.64
N ASN A 291 -0.85 18.34 -13.16
CA ASN A 291 -0.67 19.80 -13.22
C ASN A 291 -0.01 20.39 -11.95
N ARG A 292 0.27 19.56 -10.94
CA ARG A 292 1.05 19.91 -9.73
C ARG A 292 2.44 19.28 -9.69
N ASP A 293 2.79 18.43 -10.67
CA ASP A 293 4.04 17.63 -10.71
C ASP A 293 4.32 16.89 -9.38
N GLY A 294 3.26 16.44 -8.69
CA GLY A 294 3.34 15.74 -7.40
C GLY A 294 3.76 16.61 -6.19
N LYS A 295 3.77 17.93 -6.30
CA LYS A 295 4.26 18.86 -5.26
C LYS A 295 3.14 19.55 -4.48
N LYS A 296 3.45 20.05 -3.26
CA LYS A 296 2.54 20.85 -2.41
C LYS A 296 2.09 22.13 -3.16
N ASP A 297 0.98 22.74 -2.73
CA ASP A 297 0.36 23.93 -3.37
C ASP A 297 1.28 25.16 -3.54
N SER A 298 2.47 25.16 -2.91
CA SER A 298 3.50 26.20 -3.08
C SER A 298 4.30 26.09 -4.40
N GLU A 299 4.22 24.97 -5.14
CA GLU A 299 4.98 24.72 -6.38
C GLU A 299 4.06 24.43 -7.59
N ILE A 300 2.84 24.97 -7.56
CA ILE A 300 1.83 24.83 -8.62
C ILE A 300 2.37 25.34 -9.97
N LEU A 301 2.17 24.58 -11.05
CA LEU A 301 2.41 25.07 -12.41
C LEU A 301 1.61 26.35 -12.65
N LYS A 302 2.25 27.43 -13.11
CA LYS A 302 1.64 28.76 -13.25
C LYS A 302 0.28 28.76 -13.94
N ASP A 303 0.10 27.93 -14.96
CA ASP A 303 -1.18 27.76 -15.65
C ASP A 303 -2.31 27.28 -14.73
N TRP A 304 -2.07 26.28 -13.87
CA TRP A 304 -3.09 25.86 -12.90
C TRP A 304 -3.33 26.94 -11.82
N LYS A 305 -2.26 27.63 -11.38
CA LYS A 305 -2.39 28.73 -10.41
C LYS A 305 -3.29 29.84 -10.93
N TYR A 306 -3.19 30.16 -12.22
CA TYR A 306 -4.04 31.14 -12.88
C TYR A 306 -5.50 30.67 -12.96
N TRP A 307 -5.72 29.41 -13.37
CA TRP A 307 -7.07 28.91 -13.65
C TRP A 307 -7.88 28.46 -12.43
N LYS A 308 -7.25 28.06 -11.33
CA LYS A 308 -7.94 27.39 -10.20
C LYS A 308 -9.13 28.20 -9.65
N ASP A 309 -9.04 29.53 -9.64
CA ASP A 309 -10.08 30.41 -9.09
C ASP A 309 -11.25 30.57 -10.07
N SER A 310 -11.03 30.24 -11.36
CA SER A 310 -12.06 30.25 -12.42
C SER A 310 -12.86 28.95 -12.49
N ILE A 311 -12.67 27.99 -11.57
CA ILE A 311 -13.34 26.68 -11.60
C ILE A 311 -14.87 26.78 -11.52
N LYS A 312 -15.41 27.85 -10.92
CA LYS A 312 -16.87 28.09 -10.86
C LYS A 312 -17.41 28.71 -12.15
N THR A 313 -16.57 29.48 -12.85
CA THR A 313 -16.94 30.23 -14.05
C THR A 313 -16.57 29.51 -15.34
N GLY A 314 -15.86 28.38 -15.29
CA GLY A 314 -15.45 27.59 -16.45
C GLY A 314 -14.00 27.82 -16.84
N ILE A 315 -13.18 26.78 -16.67
CA ILE A 315 -11.78 26.71 -17.10
C ILE A 315 -11.71 26.06 -18.49
N PRO A 316 -11.06 26.66 -19.49
CA PRO A 316 -10.90 26.02 -20.79
C PRO A 316 -9.96 24.80 -20.67
N VAL A 317 -10.44 23.66 -21.14
CA VAL A 317 -9.73 22.38 -21.11
C VAL A 317 -9.80 21.67 -22.45
N PHE A 318 -8.82 20.79 -22.69
CA PHE A 318 -8.79 19.84 -23.79
C PHE A 318 -8.95 18.44 -23.21
N PHE A 319 -9.66 17.57 -23.90
CA PHE A 319 -9.99 16.26 -23.35
C PHE A 319 -10.19 15.19 -24.42
N ARG A 320 -10.08 13.93 -24.01
CA ARG A 320 -10.49 12.76 -24.79
C ARG A 320 -11.73 12.15 -24.18
N LYS A 321 -12.61 11.65 -25.03
CA LYS A 321 -13.79 10.90 -24.62
C LYS A 321 -13.99 9.69 -25.51
N LYS A 322 -14.62 8.65 -24.96
CA LYS A 322 -15.19 7.54 -25.72
C LYS A 322 -16.70 7.65 -25.55
N ASP A 323 -17.42 7.86 -26.65
CA ASP A 323 -18.86 8.14 -26.65
C ASP A 323 -19.22 9.38 -25.80
N SER A 324 -19.88 9.18 -24.67
CA SER A 324 -20.22 10.22 -23.68
C SER A 324 -19.35 10.17 -22.43
N THR A 325 -18.41 9.23 -22.35
CA THR A 325 -17.58 9.00 -21.17
C THR A 325 -16.22 9.69 -21.33
N LEU A 326 -15.89 10.56 -20.38
CA LEU A 326 -14.57 11.19 -20.30
C LEU A 326 -13.49 10.13 -20.09
N ILE A 327 -12.37 10.24 -20.82
CA ILE A 327 -11.18 9.42 -20.61
C ILE A 327 -10.21 10.19 -19.71
N ASP A 328 -9.72 11.33 -20.21
CA ASP A 328 -8.78 12.23 -19.53
C ASP A 328 -8.85 13.65 -20.10
N PHE A 329 -8.25 14.62 -19.41
CA PHE A 329 -8.24 16.03 -19.81
C PHE A 329 -7.03 16.80 -19.28
N GLY A 330 -6.77 17.99 -19.84
CA GLY A 330 -5.68 18.88 -19.46
C GLY A 330 -5.85 20.33 -19.93
N LEU A 331 -4.96 21.22 -19.48
CA LEU A 331 -5.02 22.67 -19.77
C LEU A 331 -4.48 23.06 -21.16
N THR A 332 -3.80 22.15 -21.85
CA THR A 332 -3.17 22.41 -23.15
C THR A 332 -3.60 21.35 -24.14
N PHE A 333 -3.68 21.65 -25.44
CA PHE A 333 -4.01 20.64 -26.46
C PHE A 333 -3.10 19.39 -26.43
N MET A 334 -1.80 19.56 -26.17
CA MET A 334 -0.82 18.46 -26.02
C MET A 334 -0.53 18.17 -24.54
N TYR A 335 -1.57 18.03 -23.72
CA TYR A 335 -1.41 17.75 -22.29
C TYR A 335 -0.74 16.39 -22.04
N LYS A 336 -0.13 16.26 -20.85
CA LYS A 336 0.39 14.97 -20.36
C LYS A 336 -0.80 14.00 -20.18
N GLN A 337 -0.79 12.88 -20.89
CA GLN A 337 -1.83 11.85 -20.80
C GLN A 337 -1.47 10.84 -19.70
N PRO A 338 -2.41 10.49 -18.80
CA PRO A 338 -2.17 9.45 -17.82
C PRO A 338 -2.00 8.09 -18.50
N VAL A 339 -1.09 7.28 -17.97
CA VAL A 339 -0.94 5.88 -18.41
C VAL A 339 -2.09 5.01 -17.90
N ARG A 340 -2.32 3.88 -18.59
CA ARG A 340 -3.41 2.93 -18.30
C ARG A 340 -3.35 2.39 -16.88
N PHE A 341 -2.19 1.98 -16.41
CA PHE A 341 -2.00 1.37 -15.09
C PHE A 341 -1.16 2.26 -14.17
N SER A 342 -1.68 2.54 -12.99
CA SER A 342 -0.88 3.06 -11.89
C SER A 342 0.04 1.98 -11.30
N THR A 343 1.04 2.39 -10.53
CA THR A 343 1.93 1.44 -9.81
C THR A 343 1.13 0.49 -8.91
N LYS A 344 0.06 0.96 -8.27
CA LYS A 344 -0.76 0.12 -7.38
C LYS A 344 -1.69 -0.81 -8.15
N GLU A 345 -2.25 -0.39 -9.30
CA GLU A 345 -3.08 -1.27 -10.14
C GLU A 345 -2.29 -2.43 -10.74
N ILE A 346 -0.96 -2.28 -10.91
CA ILE A 346 -0.07 -3.38 -11.31
C ILE A 346 0.05 -4.43 -10.19
N LEU A 347 -0.06 -4.01 -8.93
CA LEU A 347 0.03 -4.89 -7.77
C LEU A 347 -1.36 -5.30 -7.30
N SER A 348 -1.75 -6.53 -7.61
CA SER A 348 -3.03 -7.09 -7.17
C SER A 348 -2.84 -8.03 -5.99
N TYR A 349 -2.40 -7.49 -4.84
CA TYR A 349 -2.27 -8.29 -3.62
C TYR A 349 -3.56 -8.39 -2.82
N LYS A 350 -3.87 -9.55 -2.23
CA LYS A 350 -4.93 -9.66 -1.22
C LYS A 350 -4.61 -8.84 0.03
N PRO A 351 -5.65 -8.42 0.77
CA PRO A 351 -5.48 -7.68 2.02
C PRO A 351 -4.92 -8.53 3.18
N ASP A 352 -4.83 -9.85 3.02
CA ASP A 352 -4.41 -10.82 4.04
C ASP A 352 -3.03 -10.50 4.63
N LEU A 353 -2.84 -10.61 5.95
CA LEU A 353 -1.59 -10.25 6.62
C LEU A 353 -0.44 -11.19 6.22
N ASP A 354 0.65 -10.63 5.67
CA ASP A 354 1.87 -11.40 5.42
C ASP A 354 2.75 -11.52 6.69
N LEU A 355 3.80 -12.33 6.64
CA LEU A 355 4.67 -12.58 7.81
C LEU A 355 5.32 -11.30 8.35
N ALA A 356 5.73 -10.38 7.48
CA ALA A 356 6.33 -9.11 7.91
C ALA A 356 5.31 -8.22 8.63
N GLU A 357 4.06 -8.22 8.16
CA GLU A 357 2.96 -7.53 8.85
C GLU A 357 2.64 -8.16 10.20
N CYS A 358 2.64 -9.49 10.31
CA CYS A 358 2.43 -10.22 11.57
C CYS A 358 3.47 -9.83 12.64
N ILE A 359 4.72 -9.58 12.22
CA ILE A 359 5.85 -9.26 13.11
C ILE A 359 5.92 -7.75 13.42
N PHE A 360 5.89 -6.90 12.39
CA PHE A 360 6.14 -5.46 12.51
C PHE A 360 4.88 -4.60 12.62
N GLY A 361 3.70 -5.18 12.41
CA GLY A 361 2.41 -4.53 12.40
C GLY A 361 1.99 -4.00 11.02
N SER A 362 0.70 -3.68 10.92
CA SER A 362 0.05 -3.11 9.73
C SER A 362 -0.97 -2.03 10.11
N ILE A 363 -1.18 -1.07 9.19
CA ILE A 363 -2.12 0.06 9.33
C ILE A 363 -3.08 0.10 8.13
N GLN A 364 -3.37 -1.06 7.52
CA GLN A 364 -4.28 -1.11 6.38
C GLN A 364 -5.70 -0.72 6.80
N LYS A 365 -6.46 -0.07 5.90
CA LYS A 365 -7.76 0.56 6.19
C LYS A 365 -8.79 -0.31 6.91
N ASN A 366 -8.68 -1.64 6.80
CA ASN A 366 -9.63 -2.59 7.37
C ASN A 366 -9.04 -3.47 8.48
N TYR A 367 -7.72 -3.40 8.71
CA TYR A 367 -6.99 -4.23 9.67
C TYR A 367 -5.83 -3.43 10.26
N GLU A 368 -5.97 -3.04 11.52
CA GLU A 368 -4.91 -2.39 12.30
C GLU A 368 -4.27 -3.43 13.23
N LEU A 369 -2.99 -3.71 13.02
CA LEU A 369 -2.22 -4.65 13.82
C LEU A 369 -1.01 -3.95 14.44
N LYS A 370 -0.94 -3.95 15.77
CA LYS A 370 0.23 -3.45 16.51
C LYS A 370 1.42 -4.41 16.31
N GLY A 371 2.58 -3.85 15.97
CA GLY A 371 3.81 -4.64 15.84
C GLY A 371 4.26 -5.27 17.17
N ARG A 372 4.82 -6.47 17.08
CA ARG A 372 5.34 -7.25 18.21
C ARG A 372 6.86 -7.14 18.40
N VAL A 373 7.55 -6.36 17.53
CA VAL A 373 8.98 -6.08 17.59
C VAL A 373 9.26 -4.60 17.88
N PHE A 374 10.11 -4.37 18.88
CA PHE A 374 10.52 -3.07 19.38
C PHE A 374 12.04 -2.92 19.25
N ILE A 375 12.50 -1.83 18.65
CA ILE A 375 13.91 -1.61 18.33
C ILE A 375 14.36 -0.33 19.03
N SER A 376 15.49 -0.37 19.73
CA SER A 376 16.10 0.85 20.29
C SER A 376 16.88 1.61 19.21
N ASP A 377 17.21 2.87 19.50
CA ASP A 377 18.27 3.54 18.75
C ASP A 377 19.58 2.77 18.87
N MET A 378 20.37 2.76 17.80
CA MET A 378 21.70 2.14 17.78
C MET A 378 22.72 3.23 18.06
N LYS A 379 23.17 3.33 19.31
CA LYS A 379 24.04 4.41 19.79
C LYS A 379 25.48 4.16 19.36
N ALA A 380 26.16 5.19 18.85
CA ALA A 380 27.57 5.09 18.51
C ALA A 380 28.42 4.87 19.77
N LYS A 381 29.47 4.06 19.65
CA LYS A 381 30.38 3.70 20.73
C LYS A 381 31.76 4.32 20.53
N GLY A 382 32.39 4.69 21.64
CA GLY A 382 33.73 5.26 21.66
C GLY A 382 33.82 6.65 21.03
N LYS A 383 35.04 7.06 20.67
CA LYS A 383 35.29 8.35 20.05
C LYS A 383 34.93 8.31 18.57
N VAL A 384 33.83 8.96 18.21
CA VAL A 384 33.34 9.05 16.82
C VAL A 384 34.12 10.11 16.05
N LYS A 385 34.58 9.76 14.84
CA LYS A 385 35.22 10.71 13.92
C LYS A 385 34.25 11.11 12.80
N VAL A 386 33.89 12.38 12.77
CA VAL A 386 33.14 13.00 11.68
C VAL A 386 34.10 13.34 10.53
N LEU A 387 33.70 13.04 9.30
CA LEU A 387 34.46 13.35 8.09
C LEU A 387 34.07 14.74 7.54
N PRO A 388 34.93 15.35 6.71
CA PRO A 388 34.62 16.64 6.07
C PRO A 388 33.32 16.62 5.27
N LEU A 389 32.78 17.80 5.02
CA LEU A 389 31.61 18.00 4.16
C LEU A 389 31.84 17.40 2.77
N LEU A 390 30.92 16.55 2.34
CA LEU A 390 30.90 15.93 1.02
C LEU A 390 29.67 16.41 0.26
N ASP A 391 29.92 16.94 -0.93
CA ASP A 391 28.91 17.19 -1.93
C ASP A 391 28.73 15.94 -2.79
N ASN A 392 27.48 15.53 -3.02
CA ASN A 392 27.14 14.34 -3.80
C ASN A 392 25.90 14.59 -4.67
N VAL A 393 25.83 13.92 -5.83
CA VAL A 393 24.66 13.93 -6.71
C VAL A 393 24.03 12.54 -6.75
N LEU A 394 22.86 12.40 -6.14
CA LEU A 394 22.11 11.15 -6.04
C LEU A 394 20.95 11.15 -7.05
N SER A 395 21.22 10.77 -8.30
CA SER A 395 20.22 10.83 -9.38
C SER A 395 19.82 9.44 -9.87
N SER A 396 18.58 9.00 -9.67
CA SER A 396 18.05 7.78 -10.29
C SER A 396 16.97 8.10 -11.32
N PRO A 397 16.81 7.30 -12.39
CA PRO A 397 15.66 7.46 -13.26
C PRO A 397 14.37 7.29 -12.44
N LYS A 398 13.36 8.09 -12.77
CA LYS A 398 12.03 8.02 -12.15
C LYS A 398 11.39 6.66 -12.43
N SER A 399 10.45 6.23 -11.59
CA SER A 399 9.70 4.97 -11.75
C SER A 399 8.94 4.86 -13.09
N SER A 400 8.76 5.98 -13.80
CA SER A 400 8.25 6.03 -15.17
C SER A 400 9.19 5.44 -16.23
N TYR A 401 10.46 5.16 -15.91
CA TYR A 401 11.40 4.52 -16.83
C TYR A 401 11.20 2.99 -16.82
N SER A 402 10.21 2.53 -17.58
CA SER A 402 9.77 1.12 -17.65
C SER A 402 10.89 0.09 -17.87
N PRO A 403 11.94 0.34 -18.70
CA PRO A 403 13.01 -0.64 -18.92
C PRO A 403 13.73 -1.07 -17.63
N PHE A 404 13.71 -0.24 -16.57
CA PHE A 404 14.32 -0.57 -15.28
C PHE A 404 13.30 -0.97 -14.23
N TYR A 405 12.12 -0.36 -14.20
CA TYR A 405 11.18 -0.53 -13.08
C TYR A 405 10.12 -1.61 -13.31
N LEU A 406 9.85 -1.97 -14.56
CA LEU A 406 8.94 -3.06 -14.90
C LEU A 406 9.71 -4.30 -15.35
N ASN A 407 9.17 -5.47 -15.03
CA ASN A 407 9.66 -6.72 -15.57
C ASN A 407 9.41 -6.77 -17.07
N GLN A 408 10.38 -7.29 -17.80
CA GLN A 408 10.33 -7.40 -19.26
C GLN A 408 10.16 -8.86 -19.72
N ASP A 409 10.18 -9.84 -18.82
CA ASP A 409 9.87 -11.28 -19.06
C ASP A 409 10.40 -11.86 -20.37
N THR A 410 11.70 -11.68 -20.65
CA THR A 410 12.33 -12.38 -21.78
C THR A 410 13.70 -12.95 -21.41
N ASN A 411 14.08 -14.01 -22.13
CA ASN A 411 15.46 -14.52 -22.16
C ASN A 411 16.33 -13.77 -23.19
N GLN A 412 15.79 -12.76 -23.86
CA GLN A 412 16.47 -12.00 -24.89
C GLN A 412 17.26 -10.84 -24.26
N GLN A 413 18.43 -10.52 -24.81
CA GLN A 413 19.21 -9.38 -24.34
C GLN A 413 18.65 -8.04 -24.83
N THR A 414 17.96 -8.05 -25.97
CA THR A 414 17.32 -6.89 -26.60
C THR A 414 15.86 -7.21 -26.90
N LEU A 415 15.00 -6.19 -26.83
CA LEU A 415 13.56 -6.31 -27.02
C LEU A 415 13.11 -5.52 -28.24
N SER A 416 12.09 -6.02 -28.94
CA SER A 416 11.38 -5.27 -29.99
C SER A 416 10.26 -4.37 -29.44
N ALA A 417 9.76 -4.68 -28.23
CA ALA A 417 8.79 -3.87 -27.50
C ALA A 417 8.99 -4.01 -25.98
N TYR A 418 8.69 -2.95 -25.23
CA TYR A 418 8.76 -2.96 -23.77
C TYR A 418 7.38 -3.21 -23.13
N ASN A 419 7.35 -3.94 -22.02
CA ASN A 419 6.26 -3.82 -21.05
C ASN A 419 6.30 -2.40 -20.46
N THR A 420 5.18 -1.69 -20.53
CA THR A 420 5.04 -0.33 -20.00
C THR A 420 3.79 -0.20 -19.14
N TYR A 421 3.65 0.94 -18.45
CA TYR A 421 2.41 1.25 -17.73
C TYR A 421 1.20 1.46 -18.67
N GLN A 422 1.41 1.44 -20.00
CA GLN A 422 0.36 1.62 -21.01
C GLN A 422 -0.01 0.30 -21.71
N VAL A 423 1.00 -0.54 -22.00
CA VAL A 423 0.85 -1.74 -22.85
C VAL A 423 1.59 -2.95 -22.28
N GLY A 424 1.25 -4.13 -22.81
CA GLY A 424 1.83 -5.40 -22.38
C GLY A 424 1.15 -5.94 -21.12
N ASN A 425 1.86 -6.81 -20.41
CA ASN A 425 1.45 -7.36 -19.12
C ASN A 425 2.39 -6.81 -18.03
N PRO A 426 2.26 -5.52 -17.65
CA PRO A 426 3.22 -4.89 -16.75
C PRO A 426 3.16 -5.54 -15.37
N SER A 427 4.32 -5.96 -14.87
CA SER A 427 4.54 -6.33 -13.48
C SER A 427 5.73 -5.54 -12.92
N LEU A 428 5.69 -5.20 -11.63
CA LEU A 428 6.80 -4.48 -11.01
C LEU A 428 8.01 -5.40 -10.88
N ARG A 429 9.21 -4.83 -11.02
CA ARG A 429 10.45 -5.61 -10.92
C ARG A 429 10.76 -6.10 -9.50
N GLY A 430 10.26 -5.42 -8.47
CA GLY A 430 10.32 -5.87 -7.08
C GLY A 430 10.92 -4.86 -6.10
N PHE A 431 11.60 -5.36 -5.07
CA PHE A 431 12.19 -4.58 -3.99
C PHE A 431 13.51 -3.95 -4.41
N LYS A 432 13.52 -2.63 -4.57
CA LYS A 432 14.73 -1.86 -4.94
C LYS A 432 15.79 -1.98 -3.84
N LYS A 433 16.98 -2.44 -4.19
CA LYS A 433 18.17 -2.55 -3.32
C LYS A 433 19.39 -1.97 -4.01
N TYR A 434 20.38 -1.55 -3.22
CA TYR A 434 21.67 -1.08 -3.72
C TYR A 434 22.68 -2.21 -3.53
N PRO A 435 23.30 -2.72 -4.60
CA PRO A 435 24.40 -3.66 -4.46
C PRO A 435 25.56 -3.11 -3.64
N ILE A 436 26.27 -3.96 -2.91
CA ILE A 436 27.42 -3.55 -2.10
C ILE A 436 28.61 -3.20 -3.00
N ARG A 437 29.09 -1.94 -2.94
CA ARG A 437 30.36 -1.55 -3.56
C ARG A 437 31.55 -1.99 -2.70
N ALA A 438 32.69 -2.25 -3.34
CA ALA A 438 33.95 -2.53 -2.64
C ALA A 438 34.52 -1.24 -2.03
N ASN A 439 34.42 -0.14 -2.78
CA ASN A 439 34.98 1.16 -2.47
C ASN A 439 33.97 2.30 -2.64
N GLU A 440 34.35 3.46 -2.10
CA GLU A 440 33.64 4.71 -2.33
C GLU A 440 33.82 5.16 -3.79
N SER A 441 32.71 5.47 -4.46
CA SER A 441 32.73 6.00 -5.83
C SER A 441 32.86 7.52 -5.79
N LYS A 442 33.93 8.05 -6.40
CA LYS A 442 34.13 9.50 -6.53
C LYS A 442 33.28 10.04 -7.68
N GLN A 443 32.57 11.14 -7.43
CA GLN A 443 31.86 11.88 -8.46
C GLN A 443 32.58 13.18 -8.78
N THR A 444 32.68 13.53 -10.07
CA THR A 444 33.02 14.89 -10.50
C THR A 444 31.72 15.69 -10.56
N ILE A 445 31.56 16.67 -9.67
CA ILE A 445 30.35 17.48 -9.59
C ILE A 445 30.54 18.72 -10.43
N ASP A 446 29.69 18.85 -11.46
CA ASP A 446 29.62 20.07 -12.25
C ASP A 446 28.95 21.18 -11.42
N SER A 447 29.69 22.27 -11.22
CA SER A 447 29.25 23.50 -10.55
C SER A 447 27.94 24.08 -11.11
N SER A 448 27.54 23.76 -12.34
CA SER A 448 26.28 24.21 -12.96
C SER A 448 25.02 23.54 -12.37
N LYS A 449 25.16 22.48 -11.58
CA LYS A 449 24.05 21.65 -11.05
C LYS A 449 23.79 21.84 -9.55
N GLN A 450 24.00 23.04 -9.01
CA GLN A 450 23.86 23.32 -7.56
C GLN A 450 22.55 22.83 -6.94
N LYS A 451 21.41 22.89 -7.66
CA LYS A 451 20.09 22.42 -7.17
C LYS A 451 20.00 20.91 -6.94
N LEU A 452 20.94 20.11 -7.46
CA LEU A 452 20.97 18.65 -7.33
C LEU A 452 21.98 18.16 -6.29
N ILE A 453 22.79 19.06 -5.72
CA ILE A 453 23.83 18.72 -4.76
C ILE A 453 23.18 18.43 -3.41
N SER A 454 23.42 17.23 -2.90
CA SER A 454 23.14 16.84 -1.51
C SER A 454 24.44 16.90 -0.74
N ARG A 455 24.46 17.66 0.36
CA ARG A 455 25.63 17.77 1.24
C ARG A 455 25.49 16.86 2.45
N SER A 456 26.62 16.36 2.93
CA SER A 456 26.66 15.39 4.03
C SER A 456 27.99 15.42 4.77
N MET A 457 27.97 15.20 6.08
CA MET A 457 29.13 15.00 6.95
C MET A 457 29.05 13.59 7.53
N PRO A 458 29.62 12.58 6.83
CA PRO A 458 29.57 11.19 7.24
C PRO A 458 30.41 10.93 8.49
N LEU A 459 30.15 9.82 9.17
CA LEU A 459 31.05 9.25 10.16
C LEU A 459 32.04 8.31 9.47
N SER A 460 33.25 8.19 10.01
CA SER A 460 34.31 7.38 9.41
C SER A 460 34.00 5.88 9.43
N LYS A 461 34.62 5.13 8.52
CA LYS A 461 34.76 3.68 8.62
C LYS A 461 35.25 3.28 10.02
N GLY A 462 34.78 2.14 10.52
CA GLY A 462 35.10 1.62 11.85
C GLY A 462 34.20 2.15 12.97
N THR A 463 33.29 3.08 12.69
CA THR A 463 32.29 3.50 13.68
C THR A 463 31.40 2.31 14.04
N VAL A 464 31.26 2.03 15.33
CA VAL A 464 30.44 0.95 15.89
C VAL A 464 29.21 1.52 16.54
N PHE A 465 28.06 0.90 16.31
CA PHE A 465 26.78 1.25 16.94
C PHE A 465 26.18 0.06 17.66
N GLU A 466 25.64 0.27 18.85
CA GLU A 466 25.03 -0.77 19.67
C GLU A 466 23.58 -0.43 20.03
N GLY A 467 22.73 -1.44 20.00
CA GLY A 467 21.33 -1.32 20.41
C GLY A 467 20.70 -2.69 20.67
N LYS A 468 19.40 -2.69 20.91
CA LYS A 468 18.64 -3.87 21.31
C LYS A 468 17.35 -4.00 20.50
N ILE A 469 17.01 -5.23 20.17
CA ILE A 469 15.70 -5.61 19.63
C ILE A 469 14.98 -6.40 20.71
N ARG A 470 13.78 -5.98 21.09
CA ARG A 470 12.89 -6.73 21.97
C ARG A 470 11.71 -7.21 21.16
N PHE A 471 11.23 -8.41 21.45
CA PHE A 471 10.04 -8.94 20.82
C PHE A 471 9.13 -9.61 21.84
N HIS A 472 7.83 -9.54 21.56
CA HIS A 472 6.80 -10.07 22.42
C HIS A 472 6.01 -11.16 21.69
N ASN A 473 5.96 -12.35 22.29
CA ASN A 473 5.11 -13.47 21.88
C ASN A 473 5.20 -13.78 20.37
N LEU A 474 6.41 -13.96 19.86
CA LEU A 474 6.65 -14.42 18.49
C LEU A 474 6.72 -15.94 18.46
N LYS A 475 6.09 -16.58 17.48
CA LYS A 475 6.29 -18.02 17.22
C LYS A 475 7.74 -18.28 16.81
N ARG A 476 8.23 -19.50 17.03
CA ARG A 476 9.61 -19.90 16.64
C ARG A 476 9.95 -19.57 15.19
N THR A 477 9.03 -19.81 14.26
CA THR A 477 9.15 -19.43 12.84
C THR A 477 9.31 -17.92 12.63
N GLU A 478 8.62 -17.08 13.41
CA GLU A 478 8.69 -15.62 13.33
C GLU A 478 10.04 -15.11 13.88
N ILE A 479 10.54 -15.72 14.96
CA ILE A 479 11.87 -15.42 15.49
C ILE A 479 12.95 -15.87 14.50
N GLY A 480 12.80 -17.04 13.87
CA GLY A 480 13.66 -17.52 12.80
C GLY A 480 13.72 -16.58 11.60
N ALA A 481 12.58 -15.99 11.22
CA ALA A 481 12.52 -14.96 10.18
C ALA A 481 13.24 -13.68 10.59
N LEU A 482 13.06 -13.23 11.85
CA LEU A 482 13.75 -12.06 12.40
C LEU A 482 15.27 -12.26 12.44
N ILE A 483 15.75 -13.40 12.95
CA ILE A 483 17.18 -13.76 12.96
C ILE A 483 17.70 -13.86 11.53
N SER A 484 17.00 -14.55 10.63
CA SER A 484 17.39 -14.63 9.21
C SER A 484 17.52 -13.25 8.57
N SER A 485 16.65 -12.30 8.92
CA SER A 485 16.75 -10.93 8.41
C SER A 485 17.91 -10.11 8.98
N LEU A 486 18.43 -10.48 10.16
CA LEU A 486 19.58 -9.85 10.84
C LEU A 486 20.93 -10.46 10.44
N THR A 487 20.94 -11.71 9.98
CA THR A 487 22.15 -12.47 9.63
C THR A 487 22.24 -12.80 8.14
N LEU A 488 21.30 -12.30 7.32
CA LEU A 488 21.11 -12.73 5.92
C LEU A 488 21.05 -14.26 5.80
N HIS A 489 20.22 -14.86 6.63
CA HIS A 489 20.03 -16.31 6.76
C HIS A 489 21.34 -17.06 7.05
N GLY A 490 22.13 -16.52 8.00
CA GLY A 490 23.41 -17.09 8.42
C GLY A 490 24.47 -17.12 7.33
N SER A 491 24.36 -16.25 6.32
CA SER A 491 25.29 -16.18 5.19
C SER A 491 26.56 -15.43 5.56
N GLU A 492 27.70 -15.91 5.04
CA GLU A 492 29.00 -15.28 5.26
C GLU A 492 29.40 -14.32 4.13
N ASN A 493 30.28 -13.37 4.46
CA ASN A 493 30.85 -12.40 3.52
C ASN A 493 29.75 -11.61 2.78
N VAL A 494 28.74 -11.19 3.52
CA VAL A 494 27.63 -10.35 3.07
C VAL A 494 27.46 -9.16 4.00
N PHE A 495 26.88 -8.08 3.47
CA PHE A 495 26.79 -6.78 4.13
C PHE A 495 25.42 -6.16 3.91
N TYR A 496 25.08 -5.22 4.78
CA TYR A 496 23.91 -4.37 4.61
C TYR A 496 24.31 -2.99 4.13
N ASN A 497 23.36 -2.27 3.52
CA ASN A 497 23.49 -0.85 3.20
C ASN A 497 22.51 -0.02 4.04
N ILE A 498 23.01 0.91 4.84
CA ILE A 498 22.22 1.78 5.71
C ILE A 498 22.51 3.26 5.46
N GLY A 499 21.53 4.14 5.71
CA GLY A 499 21.69 5.58 5.53
C GLY A 499 21.58 6.07 4.08
N ALA A 500 22.08 7.27 3.80
CA ALA A 500 22.09 7.86 2.47
C ALA A 500 23.40 7.53 1.73
N ILE A 501 23.51 7.98 0.47
CA ILE A 501 24.74 7.88 -0.32
C ILE A 501 25.17 6.43 -0.65
N LYS A 502 24.32 5.43 -0.35
CA LYS A 502 24.47 4.01 -0.75
C LYS A 502 24.92 3.80 -2.21
N PRO A 503 24.38 4.53 -3.21
CA PRO A 503 24.84 4.43 -4.61
C PRO A 503 26.34 4.63 -4.82
N LEU A 504 27.00 5.37 -3.92
CA LEU A 504 28.42 5.70 -3.98
C LEU A 504 29.25 4.87 -3.00
N GLY A 505 28.68 3.83 -2.38
CA GLY A 505 29.42 2.89 -1.53
C GLY A 505 29.47 3.27 -0.05
N PHE A 506 28.78 4.33 0.36
CA PHE A 506 28.63 4.71 1.76
C PHE A 506 27.61 3.80 2.47
N GLY A 507 27.80 3.64 3.78
CA GLY A 507 26.87 2.95 4.64
C GLY A 507 26.87 1.43 4.48
N ARG A 508 27.96 0.85 3.97
CA ARG A 508 28.18 -0.60 4.04
C ARG A 508 28.47 -0.97 5.48
N VAL A 509 27.68 -1.87 6.04
CA VAL A 509 27.80 -2.30 7.44
C VAL A 509 27.76 -3.82 7.60
N LYS A 510 28.43 -4.31 8.63
CA LYS A 510 28.19 -5.65 9.19
C LYS A 510 27.27 -5.54 10.40
N ILE A 511 26.40 -6.52 10.56
CA ILE A 511 25.55 -6.68 11.73
C ILE A 511 25.99 -7.95 12.44
N ALA A 512 26.31 -7.84 13.72
CA ALA A 512 26.51 -8.95 14.62
C ALA A 512 25.39 -8.94 15.66
N ILE A 513 24.91 -10.12 16.03
CA ILE A 513 23.87 -10.29 17.04
C ILE A 513 24.36 -11.20 18.16
N ASP A 514 23.93 -10.88 19.38
CA ASP A 514 24.13 -11.70 20.57
C ASP A 514 22.78 -11.98 21.21
N THR A 515 22.52 -13.26 21.47
CA THR A 515 21.20 -13.78 21.83
C THR A 515 21.31 -15.15 22.50
N ASN A 516 20.42 -15.42 23.46
CA ASN A 516 20.34 -16.72 24.15
C ASN A 516 19.57 -17.78 23.34
N PHE A 517 19.02 -17.41 22.18
CA PHE A 517 18.29 -18.33 21.32
C PHE A 517 19.23 -19.09 20.38
N ASP A 518 18.94 -20.37 20.14
CA ASP A 518 19.62 -21.18 19.11
C ASP A 518 19.24 -20.64 17.71
N GLN A 519 20.17 -19.89 17.13
CA GLN A 519 19.97 -19.20 15.85
C GLN A 519 19.75 -20.18 14.70
N ASP A 520 20.55 -21.24 14.61
CA ASP A 520 20.49 -22.20 13.52
C ASP A 520 19.18 -23.01 13.60
N SER A 521 18.76 -23.42 14.80
CA SER A 521 17.48 -24.10 15.01
C SER A 521 16.28 -23.23 14.58
N LEU A 522 16.26 -21.95 14.97
CA LEU A 522 15.17 -21.03 14.61
C LEU A 522 15.16 -20.69 13.12
N MET A 523 16.32 -20.38 12.53
CA MET A 523 16.43 -20.14 11.10
C MET A 523 16.02 -21.37 10.29
N LYS A 524 16.34 -22.58 10.77
CA LYS A 524 15.91 -23.85 10.16
C LYS A 524 14.39 -24.01 10.18
N GLU A 525 13.72 -23.69 11.30
CA GLU A 525 12.25 -23.72 11.35
C GLU A 525 11.64 -22.74 10.35
N PHE A 526 12.18 -21.52 10.24
CA PHE A 526 11.74 -20.56 9.23
C PHE A 526 11.97 -21.06 7.80
N GLU A 527 13.15 -21.61 7.50
CA GLU A 527 13.46 -22.20 6.19
C GLU A 527 12.46 -23.28 5.79
N LYS A 528 12.09 -24.18 6.72
CA LYS A 528 11.10 -25.24 6.45
C LYS A 528 9.79 -24.65 5.94
N PHE A 529 9.26 -23.62 6.60
CA PHE A 529 8.02 -22.96 6.18
C PHE A 529 8.13 -22.36 4.77
N MET A 530 9.21 -21.66 4.48
CA MET A 530 9.40 -21.01 3.17
C MET A 530 9.57 -22.03 2.04
N ARG A 531 10.30 -23.13 2.29
CA ARG A 531 10.49 -24.19 1.30
C ARG A 531 9.23 -25.02 1.07
N VAL A 532 8.42 -25.24 2.12
CA VAL A 532 7.09 -25.88 1.97
C VAL A 532 6.14 -25.00 1.15
N HIS A 533 6.17 -23.68 1.37
CA HIS A 533 5.34 -22.71 0.65
C HIS A 533 5.71 -22.62 -0.84
N ASN A 534 6.96 -22.24 -1.14
CA ASN A 534 7.45 -22.16 -2.52
C ASN A 534 8.99 -22.18 -2.57
N GLU A 535 9.57 -23.38 -2.57
CA GLU A 535 11.02 -23.56 -2.56
C GLU A 535 11.76 -22.83 -3.68
N ASN A 536 11.27 -22.89 -4.93
CA ASN A 536 11.97 -22.31 -6.07
C ASN A 536 11.95 -20.77 -6.03
N ALA A 537 10.79 -20.17 -5.77
CA ALA A 537 10.68 -18.71 -5.69
C ALA A 537 11.44 -18.15 -4.49
N TRP A 538 11.43 -18.86 -3.36
CA TRP A 538 12.20 -18.48 -2.17
C TRP A 538 13.71 -18.52 -2.43
N LYS A 539 14.22 -19.62 -3.02
CA LYS A 539 15.64 -19.75 -3.39
C LYS A 539 16.08 -18.64 -4.35
N ASN A 540 15.27 -18.33 -5.36
CA ASN A 540 15.59 -17.28 -6.32
C ASN A 540 15.67 -15.89 -5.66
N SER A 541 14.71 -15.58 -4.79
CA SER A 541 14.66 -14.30 -4.06
C SER A 541 15.86 -14.16 -3.12
N LEU A 542 16.18 -15.23 -2.38
CA LEU A 542 17.34 -15.25 -1.47
C LEU A 542 18.66 -15.14 -2.22
N LYS A 543 18.82 -15.86 -3.34
CA LYS A 543 20.01 -15.76 -4.20
C LYS A 543 20.24 -14.33 -4.69
N GLU A 544 19.19 -13.68 -5.18
CA GLU A 544 19.27 -12.31 -5.68
C GLU A 544 19.59 -11.30 -4.56
N LEU A 545 18.97 -11.46 -3.38
CA LEU A 545 19.29 -10.67 -2.19
C LEU A 545 20.76 -10.85 -1.76
N LEU A 546 21.26 -12.09 -1.70
CA LEU A 546 22.64 -12.38 -1.29
C LEU A 546 23.65 -11.89 -2.32
N ALA A 547 23.35 -11.97 -3.62
CA ALA A 547 24.19 -11.39 -4.67
C ALA A 547 24.33 -9.87 -4.47
N MET A 548 23.22 -9.16 -4.22
CA MET A 548 23.26 -7.72 -3.94
C MET A 548 23.85 -7.36 -2.57
N SER A 549 23.85 -8.29 -1.61
CA SER A 549 24.48 -8.14 -0.29
C SER A 549 25.96 -8.52 -0.30
N SER A 550 26.48 -9.00 -1.43
CA SER A 550 27.90 -9.33 -1.63
C SER A 550 28.62 -8.16 -2.29
N ILE A 551 29.91 -8.00 -1.99
CA ILE A 551 30.75 -7.01 -2.66
C ILE A 551 30.72 -7.26 -4.18
N ALA A 552 30.42 -6.21 -4.94
CA ALA A 552 30.34 -6.25 -6.38
C ALA A 552 31.67 -6.66 -7.01
N ALA A 553 31.63 -7.61 -7.95
CA ALA A 553 32.79 -8.05 -8.70
C ALA A 553 33.32 -6.97 -9.66
N ASP A 554 32.42 -6.24 -10.34
CA ASP A 554 32.75 -5.12 -11.22
C ASP A 554 31.96 -3.86 -10.83
N GLU A 555 32.65 -2.89 -10.20
CA GLU A 555 32.04 -1.63 -9.76
C GLU A 555 31.50 -0.77 -10.91
N ARG A 556 31.99 -0.95 -12.14
CA ARG A 556 31.56 -0.15 -13.30
C ARG A 556 30.12 -0.44 -13.68
N THR A 557 29.59 -1.60 -13.30
CA THR A 557 28.18 -1.97 -13.50
C THR A 557 27.23 -1.12 -12.66
N LEU A 558 27.75 -0.55 -11.56
CA LEU A 558 26.98 0.22 -10.59
C LEU A 558 27.00 1.73 -10.84
N ASP A 559 27.69 2.21 -11.87
CA ASP A 559 27.79 3.65 -12.13
C ASP A 559 26.48 4.24 -12.63
N TYR A 560 26.30 5.54 -12.34
CA TYR A 560 25.22 6.31 -12.92
C TYR A 560 25.39 6.42 -14.44
N MET A 561 24.30 6.21 -15.17
CA MET A 561 24.26 6.50 -16.59
C MET A 561 23.94 7.98 -16.83
N THR A 562 24.55 8.54 -17.89
CA THR A 562 24.15 9.85 -18.42
C THR A 562 22.76 9.74 -19.07
N LEU A 563 22.07 10.88 -19.24
CA LEU A 563 20.77 10.92 -19.94
C LEU A 563 20.88 10.36 -21.37
N GLU A 564 21.97 10.66 -22.07
CA GLU A 564 22.27 10.12 -23.40
C GLU A 564 22.38 8.59 -23.37
N ASN A 565 23.03 8.02 -22.35
CA ASN A 565 23.14 6.57 -22.20
C ASN A 565 21.78 5.92 -21.87
N PHE A 566 20.94 6.55 -21.06
CA PHE A 566 19.55 6.10 -20.84
C PHE A 566 18.75 6.08 -22.16
N GLN A 567 18.95 7.07 -23.02
CA GLN A 567 18.32 7.12 -24.34
C GLN A 567 18.84 6.01 -25.25
N LYS A 568 20.15 5.75 -25.27
CA LYS A 568 20.76 4.63 -26.03
C LYS A 568 20.22 3.27 -25.57
N VAL A 569 20.18 3.03 -24.25
CA VAL A 569 19.60 1.79 -23.67
C VAL A 569 18.18 1.59 -24.17
N LYS A 570 17.37 2.65 -24.12
CA LYS A 570 15.98 2.63 -24.57
C LYS A 570 15.84 2.38 -26.06
N ASN A 571 16.66 3.03 -26.89
CA ASN A 571 16.62 2.91 -28.36
C ASN A 571 17.15 1.56 -28.88
N GLN A 572 17.92 0.83 -28.07
CA GLN A 572 18.50 -0.47 -28.42
C GLN A 572 17.73 -1.67 -27.85
N GLY A 573 16.67 -1.43 -27.07
CA GLY A 573 15.82 -2.51 -26.55
C GLY A 573 16.45 -3.18 -25.33
N LEU A 574 17.48 -2.55 -24.78
CA LEU A 574 18.16 -3.02 -23.59
C LEU A 574 17.34 -2.68 -22.35
N TYR A 575 17.47 -3.50 -21.33
CA TYR A 575 16.77 -3.33 -20.06
C TYR A 575 17.67 -3.76 -18.90
N LEU A 576 17.30 -3.40 -17.67
CA LEU A 576 18.06 -3.81 -16.50
C LEU A 576 17.89 -5.32 -16.28
N GLN A 577 18.98 -6.08 -16.26
CA GLN A 577 18.91 -7.52 -15.94
C GLN A 577 18.96 -7.73 -14.42
N GLN A 578 18.60 -8.92 -13.95
CA GLN A 578 18.80 -9.32 -12.55
C GLN A 578 20.28 -9.20 -12.18
N TYR A 579 20.56 -8.72 -10.97
CA TYR A 579 21.92 -8.44 -10.53
C TYR A 579 22.76 -9.70 -10.46
N SER A 580 22.22 -10.82 -9.97
CA SER A 580 22.95 -12.09 -9.93
C SER A 580 23.44 -12.57 -11.31
N LYS A 581 22.75 -12.20 -12.40
CA LYS A 581 23.19 -12.45 -13.78
C LYS A 581 24.28 -11.48 -14.22
N ILE A 582 24.17 -10.19 -13.84
CA ILE A 582 25.12 -9.15 -14.22
C ILE A 582 26.46 -9.32 -13.49
N SER A 583 26.41 -9.64 -12.20
CA SER A 583 27.60 -9.70 -11.35
C SER A 583 28.32 -11.04 -11.43
N GLU A 584 27.72 -12.05 -12.07
CA GLU A 584 28.17 -13.44 -12.09
C GLU A 584 28.40 -14.02 -10.66
N ILE A 585 27.79 -13.38 -9.64
CA ILE A 585 27.90 -13.82 -8.25
C ILE A 585 26.85 -14.91 -8.03
N ASN A 586 27.31 -16.16 -8.05
CA ASN A 586 26.50 -17.30 -7.66
C ASN A 586 26.82 -17.69 -6.21
N LYS A 587 26.20 -16.99 -5.25
CA LYS A 587 26.32 -17.36 -3.83
C LYS A 587 25.53 -18.65 -3.58
N ASN A 588 26.21 -19.66 -3.04
CA ASN A 588 25.53 -20.84 -2.51
C ASN A 588 24.72 -20.43 -1.29
N ILE A 589 23.43 -20.75 -1.33
CA ILE A 589 22.54 -20.56 -0.18
C ILE A 589 22.91 -21.62 0.86
N ARG A 590 23.11 -21.20 2.09
CA ARG A 590 23.21 -22.10 3.24
C ARG A 590 21.80 -22.64 3.53
N PHE A 591 21.59 -23.93 3.29
CA PHE A 591 20.39 -24.63 3.71
C PHE A 591 20.66 -25.36 5.02
N LEU A 592 19.82 -25.10 6.02
CA LEU A 592 19.86 -25.70 7.34
C LEU A 592 18.95 -26.92 7.44
N ALA A 593 17.87 -26.98 6.64
CA ALA A 593 16.91 -28.08 6.66
C ALA A 593 17.24 -29.15 5.60
N THR A 594 17.23 -30.41 6.03
CA THR A 594 17.35 -31.56 5.12
C THR A 594 16.04 -31.81 4.37
N PRO A 595 16.06 -32.50 3.21
CA PRO A 595 14.84 -32.86 2.49
C PRO A 595 13.82 -33.65 3.33
N ALA A 596 14.28 -34.53 4.22
CA ALA A 596 13.42 -35.30 5.11
C ALA A 596 12.69 -34.39 6.11
N GLU A 597 13.40 -33.47 6.75
CA GLU A 597 12.79 -32.53 7.71
C GLU A 597 11.78 -31.56 7.04
N ILE A 598 11.92 -31.29 5.74
CA ILE A 598 10.95 -30.48 4.99
C ILE A 598 9.67 -31.26 4.74
N GLU A 599 9.77 -32.55 4.44
CA GLU A 599 8.58 -33.38 4.25
C GLU A 599 7.83 -33.60 5.57
N GLU A 600 8.56 -33.79 6.67
CA GLU A 600 7.98 -33.76 8.02
C GLU A 600 7.26 -32.43 8.30
N ALA A 601 7.90 -31.30 7.97
CA ALA A 601 7.29 -29.99 8.12
C ALA A 601 6.05 -29.81 7.24
N ARG A 602 6.07 -30.34 6.01
CA ARG A 602 4.91 -30.29 5.08
C ARG A 602 3.69 -30.98 5.71
N ILE A 603 3.89 -32.15 6.30
CA ILE A 603 2.83 -32.90 6.99
C ILE A 603 2.35 -32.12 8.22
N ARG A 604 3.28 -31.65 9.07
CA ARG A 604 2.97 -30.86 10.28
C ARG A 604 2.13 -29.62 9.94
N ILE A 605 2.60 -28.81 8.99
CA ILE A 605 1.94 -27.55 8.58
C ILE A 605 0.55 -27.84 7.99
N LYS A 606 0.40 -28.90 7.19
CA LYS A 606 -0.91 -29.30 6.65
C LYS A 606 -1.89 -29.66 7.77
N ASN A 607 -1.43 -30.37 8.79
CA ASN A 607 -2.25 -30.71 9.95
C ASN A 607 -2.63 -29.46 10.76
N GLU A 608 -1.69 -28.55 11.01
CA GLU A 608 -1.96 -27.26 11.68
C GLU A 608 -3.02 -26.44 10.94
N ILE A 609 -2.93 -26.36 9.61
CA ILE A 609 -3.92 -25.68 8.77
C ILE A 609 -5.31 -26.32 8.91
N ASN A 610 -5.40 -27.64 8.86
CA ASN A 610 -6.67 -28.36 8.99
C ASN A 610 -7.31 -28.13 10.36
N VAL A 611 -6.54 -28.26 11.44
CA VAL A 611 -7.01 -28.03 12.81
C VAL A 611 -7.50 -26.58 12.98
N ASN A 612 -6.76 -25.60 12.45
CA ASN A 612 -7.18 -24.20 12.49
C ASN A 612 -8.47 -23.96 11.72
N LYS A 613 -8.66 -24.62 10.58
CA LYS A 613 -9.90 -24.53 9.79
C LYS A 613 -11.09 -25.11 10.56
N GLU A 614 -10.95 -26.30 11.11
CA GLU A 614 -11.98 -26.96 11.93
C GLU A 614 -12.34 -26.12 13.17
N ARG A 615 -11.34 -25.55 13.84
CA ARG A 615 -11.52 -24.66 14.98
C ARG A 615 -12.27 -23.38 14.59
N LYS A 616 -11.91 -22.74 13.47
CA LYS A 616 -12.61 -21.55 12.95
C LYS A 616 -14.07 -21.88 12.62
N GLU A 617 -14.32 -23.01 11.98
CA GLU A 617 -15.67 -23.47 11.65
C GLU A 617 -16.51 -23.76 12.90
N TYR A 618 -15.91 -24.40 13.91
CA TYR A 618 -16.53 -24.63 15.21
C TYR A 618 -16.94 -23.32 15.89
N TYR A 619 -16.02 -22.35 16.01
CA TYR A 619 -16.32 -21.06 16.65
C TYR A 619 -17.32 -20.23 15.84
N LEU A 620 -17.28 -20.30 14.51
CA LEU A 620 -18.27 -19.66 13.66
C LEU A 620 -19.67 -20.25 13.90
N ASN A 621 -19.78 -21.59 14.02
CA ASN A 621 -21.03 -22.25 14.35
C ASN A 621 -21.51 -21.93 15.78
N LEU A 622 -20.60 -21.86 16.75
CA LEU A 622 -20.91 -21.43 18.12
C LEU A 622 -21.44 -19.99 18.14
N ALA A 623 -20.76 -19.07 17.44
CA ALA A 623 -21.17 -17.67 17.33
C ALA A 623 -22.52 -17.52 16.61
N LYS A 624 -22.77 -18.30 15.54
CA LYS A 624 -24.08 -18.37 14.87
C LYS A 624 -25.18 -18.80 15.84
N ASN A 625 -24.97 -19.90 16.55
CA ASN A 625 -25.93 -20.41 17.54
C ASN A 625 -26.17 -19.40 18.67
N GLN A 626 -25.13 -18.68 19.12
CA GLN A 626 -25.26 -17.66 20.15
C GLN A 626 -25.99 -16.41 19.65
N LEU A 627 -25.71 -15.94 18.43
CA LEU A 627 -26.46 -14.86 17.78
C LEU A 627 -27.94 -15.21 17.58
N GLU A 628 -28.25 -16.45 17.22
CA GLU A 628 -29.63 -16.94 17.12
C GLU A 628 -30.35 -16.92 18.47
N ASN A 629 -29.65 -17.28 19.56
CA ASN A 629 -30.20 -17.25 20.92
C ASN A 629 -30.34 -15.82 21.47
N ASP A 630 -29.34 -14.95 21.27
CA ASP A 630 -29.36 -13.56 21.71
C ASP A 630 -30.42 -12.75 20.96
N ALA A 631 -30.58 -12.98 19.65
CA ALA A 631 -31.66 -12.39 18.86
C ALA A 631 -33.05 -12.90 19.31
N TYR A 632 -33.16 -14.16 19.72
CA TYR A 632 -34.39 -14.74 20.27
C TYR A 632 -34.73 -14.16 21.65
N ASP A 633 -33.73 -13.92 22.50
CA ASP A 633 -33.89 -13.32 23.82
C ASP A 633 -34.21 -11.82 23.72
N GLU A 634 -33.56 -11.08 22.83
CA GLU A 634 -33.85 -9.66 22.59
C GLU A 634 -35.23 -9.45 21.93
N ALA A 635 -35.63 -10.34 21.01
CA ALA A 635 -36.99 -10.39 20.46
C ALA A 635 -38.02 -10.76 21.53
N SER A 636 -37.76 -11.74 22.40
CA SER A 636 -38.64 -12.12 23.52
C SER A 636 -38.79 -11.01 24.56
N LYS A 637 -37.73 -10.24 24.82
CA LYS A 637 -37.73 -9.10 25.74
C LYS A 637 -38.49 -7.91 25.16
N SER A 638 -38.27 -7.61 23.87
CA SER A 638 -39.01 -6.59 23.13
C SER A 638 -40.50 -6.96 22.99
N TYR A 639 -40.81 -8.25 22.83
CA TYR A 639 -42.16 -8.80 22.79
C TYR A 639 -42.88 -8.70 24.14
N LYS A 640 -42.22 -9.01 25.26
CA LYS A 640 -42.77 -8.80 26.61
C LYS A 640 -43.14 -7.34 26.87
N LEU A 641 -42.24 -6.42 26.54
CA LEU A 641 -42.45 -4.98 26.69
C LEU A 641 -43.56 -4.44 25.78
N TYR A 642 -43.73 -5.01 24.58
CA TYR A 642 -44.81 -4.65 23.64
C TYR A 642 -46.18 -5.23 24.03
N ALA A 643 -46.23 -6.47 24.54
CA ALA A 643 -47.45 -7.12 25.03
C ALA A 643 -48.01 -6.45 26.29
N GLU A 644 -47.14 -5.90 27.14
CA GLU A 644 -47.51 -5.12 28.31
C GLU A 644 -48.10 -3.74 27.97
N SER A 645 -47.88 -3.24 26.74
CA SER A 645 -48.20 -1.87 26.35
C SER A 645 -49.36 -1.68 25.35
N ASN A 646 -49.86 -2.72 24.67
CA ASN A 646 -50.92 -2.56 23.65
C ASN A 646 -52.02 -3.64 23.66
N ARG A 647 -53.28 -3.22 23.91
CA ARG A 647 -54.48 -4.09 24.05
C ARG A 647 -55.27 -4.39 22.75
N LYS A 648 -54.79 -4.02 21.57
CA LYS A 648 -55.43 -4.34 20.29
C LYS A 648 -54.39 -4.54 19.20
N PHE A 649 -54.08 -5.79 18.87
CA PHE A 649 -53.26 -6.08 17.70
C PHE A 649 -53.53 -7.49 17.16
N ASP A 650 -53.69 -7.60 15.83
CA ASP A 650 -53.99 -8.85 15.13
C ASP A 650 -52.72 -9.68 14.93
N LEU A 651 -52.53 -10.61 15.88
CA LEU A 651 -51.41 -11.53 16.01
C LEU A 651 -51.12 -12.36 14.74
N LYS A 652 -52.14 -12.66 13.95
CA LYS A 652 -52.05 -13.65 12.87
C LYS A 652 -51.29 -13.12 11.65
N THR A 653 -51.47 -11.84 11.35
CA THR A 653 -50.90 -11.19 10.16
C THR A 653 -49.39 -10.93 10.34
N THR A 654 -48.96 -10.54 11.54
CA THR A 654 -47.55 -10.26 11.85
C THR A 654 -46.71 -11.51 12.06
N LEU A 655 -47.27 -12.58 12.64
CA LEU A 655 -46.59 -13.88 12.71
C LEU A 655 -46.32 -14.47 11.31
N SER A 656 -47.22 -14.23 10.35
CA SER A 656 -47.05 -14.66 8.96
C SER A 656 -45.89 -13.93 8.26
N GLU A 657 -45.70 -12.64 8.52
CA GLU A 657 -44.58 -11.87 7.94
C GLU A 657 -43.23 -12.23 8.57
N ILE A 658 -43.19 -12.46 9.89
CA ILE A 658 -41.98 -12.91 10.59
C ILE A 658 -41.57 -14.31 10.13
N GLU A 659 -42.52 -15.22 9.91
CA GLU A 659 -42.23 -16.53 9.30
C GLU A 659 -41.72 -16.41 7.86
N LYS A 660 -42.26 -15.48 7.06
CA LYS A 660 -41.77 -15.23 5.69
C LYS A 660 -40.33 -14.72 5.71
N ILE A 661 -40.01 -13.80 6.60
CA ILE A 661 -38.65 -13.25 6.77
C ILE A 661 -37.69 -14.32 7.27
N LYS A 662 -38.09 -15.14 8.27
CA LYS A 662 -37.31 -16.29 8.74
C LYS A 662 -37.05 -17.31 7.62
N LYS A 663 -38.06 -17.64 6.81
CA LYS A 663 -37.91 -18.56 5.67
C LYS A 663 -36.98 -18.00 4.59
N LEU A 664 -37.06 -16.70 4.31
CA LEU A 664 -36.14 -16.03 3.37
C LEU A 664 -34.70 -16.03 3.88
N PHE A 665 -34.50 -15.81 5.18
CA PHE A 665 -33.19 -15.81 5.83
C PHE A 665 -32.55 -17.20 5.87
N ILE A 666 -33.34 -18.24 6.21
CA ILE A 666 -32.90 -19.64 6.18
C ILE A 666 -32.53 -20.06 4.75
N LYS A 667 -33.36 -19.69 3.77
CA LYS A 667 -33.08 -19.97 2.35
C LYS A 667 -31.83 -19.24 1.83
N PHE A 668 -31.51 -18.08 2.39
CA PHE A 668 -30.26 -17.35 2.11
C PHE A 668 -29.03 -18.05 2.70
N THR A 669 -29.15 -18.67 3.88
CA THR A 669 -28.05 -19.39 4.54
C THR A 669 -27.78 -20.79 3.99
N GLU A 670 -28.71 -21.36 3.23
CA GLU A 670 -28.62 -22.71 2.65
C GLU A 670 -28.10 -22.77 1.20
N LEU A 671 -27.94 -21.62 0.52
CA LEU A 671 -27.49 -21.58 -0.89
C LEU A 671 -25.96 -21.57 -1.00
N ASN A 672 -25.40 -22.58 -1.68
CA ASN A 672 -23.95 -22.91 -1.71
C ASN A 672 -23.26 -22.69 -3.09
N THR A 673 -23.91 -22.04 -4.06
CA THR A 673 -23.38 -21.88 -5.44
C THR A 673 -23.52 -20.45 -5.99
N SER A 674 -22.61 -20.04 -6.89
CA SER A 674 -22.44 -18.63 -7.30
C SER A 674 -23.53 -18.07 -8.23
N ASP A 675 -24.26 -18.92 -8.95
CA ASP A 675 -25.25 -18.44 -9.93
C ASP A 675 -26.57 -17.99 -9.27
N ASP A 676 -26.95 -18.60 -8.14
CA ASP A 676 -28.15 -18.25 -7.35
C ASP A 676 -28.00 -16.91 -6.60
N LEU A 677 -26.76 -16.49 -6.31
CA LEU A 677 -26.43 -15.20 -5.69
C LEU A 677 -26.71 -14.01 -6.61
N SER A 678 -26.51 -14.16 -7.92
CA SER A 678 -26.65 -13.07 -8.90
C SER A 678 -28.11 -12.62 -9.13
N VAL A 679 -29.05 -13.58 -9.10
CA VAL A 679 -30.49 -13.33 -9.24
C VAL A 679 -31.06 -12.67 -7.98
N LEU A 680 -30.50 -12.97 -6.81
CA LEU A 680 -30.86 -12.35 -5.53
C LEU A 680 -30.24 -10.95 -5.36
N GLU A 681 -29.00 -10.73 -5.83
CA GLU A 681 -28.35 -9.40 -5.84
C GLU A 681 -29.09 -8.39 -6.71
N SER A 682 -29.66 -8.84 -7.83
CA SER A 682 -30.57 -8.07 -8.69
C SER A 682 -31.81 -7.59 -7.93
N SER A 683 -32.36 -8.43 -7.06
CA SER A 683 -33.56 -8.14 -6.26
C SER A 683 -33.27 -7.32 -5.00
N LEU A 684 -32.05 -7.39 -4.46
CA LEU A 684 -31.60 -6.62 -3.29
C LEU A 684 -31.12 -5.21 -3.65
N LYS A 685 -30.76 -4.95 -4.91
CA LYS A 685 -30.33 -3.62 -5.39
C LYS A 685 -31.34 -2.50 -5.15
N ASP A 686 -32.63 -2.82 -5.13
CA ASP A 686 -33.69 -1.86 -4.84
C ASP A 686 -33.83 -1.52 -3.34
N PHE A 687 -33.21 -2.31 -2.44
CA PHE A 687 -33.36 -2.18 -0.99
C PHE A 687 -32.22 -1.40 -0.31
N TYR A 688 -31.05 -1.27 -0.97
CA TYR A 688 -29.82 -0.71 -0.39
C TYR A 688 -29.84 0.80 -0.09
N HIS A 689 -30.91 1.54 -0.46
CA HIS A 689 -30.93 3.00 -0.36
C HIS A 689 -31.61 3.59 0.88
N THR A 690 -31.99 2.80 1.89
CA THR A 690 -32.69 3.35 3.04
C THR A 690 -31.79 3.65 4.25
N LYS A 691 -31.99 4.84 4.81
CA LYS A 691 -31.44 5.43 6.05
C LYS A 691 -31.40 4.48 7.28
N TRP A 692 -32.17 3.39 7.21
CA TRP A 692 -32.24 2.32 8.20
C TRP A 692 -30.97 1.47 8.31
N TYR A 693 -30.24 1.23 7.22
CA TYR A 693 -29.03 0.41 7.25
C TYR A 693 -27.91 1.08 8.08
N GLN A 694 -27.76 2.41 7.95
CA GLN A 694 -26.77 3.17 8.73
C GLN A 694 -27.14 3.24 10.22
N LEU A 695 -28.43 3.33 10.54
CA LEU A 695 -28.93 3.28 11.93
C LEU A 695 -28.67 1.92 12.58
N LEU A 696 -28.85 0.83 11.81
CA LEU A 696 -28.59 -0.53 12.27
C LEU A 696 -27.09 -0.76 12.54
N GLN A 697 -26.22 -0.32 11.64
CA GLN A 697 -24.76 -0.44 11.80
C GLN A 697 -24.26 0.33 13.04
N ASN A 698 -24.76 1.54 13.27
CA ASN A 698 -24.38 2.33 14.45
C ASN A 698 -24.86 1.67 15.75
N LYS A 699 -26.05 1.06 15.75
CA LYS A 699 -26.61 0.40 16.94
C LYS A 699 -25.89 -0.90 17.26
N ILE A 700 -25.49 -1.67 16.24
CA ILE A 700 -24.63 -2.86 16.39
C ILE A 700 -23.27 -2.48 16.99
N GLN A 701 -22.67 -1.38 16.53
CA GLN A 701 -21.36 -0.94 17.04
C GLN A 701 -21.42 -0.47 18.51
N GLN A 702 -22.52 0.18 18.89
CA GLN A 702 -22.76 0.60 20.28
C GLN A 702 -22.95 -0.62 21.20
N ILE A 703 -23.76 -1.61 20.78
CA ILE A 703 -23.97 -2.87 21.52
C ILE A 703 -22.65 -3.64 21.69
N LYS A 704 -21.81 -3.74 20.65
CA LYS A 704 -20.48 -4.37 20.76
C LYS A 704 -19.58 -3.69 21.79
N THR A 705 -19.66 -2.37 21.89
CA THR A 705 -18.86 -1.59 22.84
C THR A 705 -19.32 -1.81 24.28
N ASP A 706 -20.64 -1.88 24.51
CA ASP A 706 -21.23 -2.14 25.82
C ASP A 706 -21.00 -3.57 26.30
N ILE A 707 -21.08 -4.55 25.40
CA ILE A 707 -20.71 -5.95 25.67
C ILE A 707 -19.24 -6.06 26.06
N ARG A 708 -18.33 -5.38 25.35
CA ARG A 708 -16.89 -5.39 25.66
C ARG A 708 -16.60 -4.79 27.03
N LYS A 709 -17.27 -3.69 27.40
CA LYS A 709 -17.19 -3.12 28.76
C LYS A 709 -17.72 -4.07 29.83
N ARG A 710 -18.83 -4.75 29.57
CA ARG A 710 -19.45 -5.70 30.50
C ARG A 710 -18.58 -6.95 30.71
N LEU A 711 -17.96 -7.46 29.64
CA LEU A 711 -17.04 -8.60 29.70
C LEU A 711 -15.76 -8.27 30.48
N LEU A 712 -15.20 -7.06 30.29
CA LEU A 712 -14.05 -6.59 31.06
C LEU A 712 -14.38 -6.36 32.54
N GLN A 713 -15.62 -5.95 32.84
CA GLN A 713 -16.11 -5.79 34.21
C GLN A 713 -16.33 -7.16 34.90
N LEU A 714 -16.94 -8.12 34.21
CA LEU A 714 -17.15 -9.48 34.73
C LEU A 714 -15.83 -10.24 34.93
N ALA A 715 -14.86 -10.06 34.03
CA ALA A 715 -13.52 -10.63 34.17
C ALA A 715 -12.71 -10.01 35.34
N ALA A 716 -13.03 -8.78 35.73
CA ALA A 716 -12.43 -8.12 36.89
C ALA A 716 -13.13 -8.48 38.22
N GLU A 717 -14.39 -8.92 38.19
CA GLU A 717 -15.24 -9.15 39.37
C GLU A 717 -15.31 -10.63 39.82
N GLU A 718 -14.95 -11.63 39.00
CA GLU A 718 -15.09 -13.06 39.35
C GLU A 718 -13.79 -13.73 39.85
N LYS A 719 -13.53 -13.60 41.17
CA LYS A 719 -12.91 -14.68 41.97
C LYS A 719 -14.03 -15.59 42.45
N LEU A 720 -14.21 -16.76 41.83
CA LEU A 720 -15.27 -17.72 42.18
C LEU A 720 -15.07 -18.29 43.60
N ASN A 721 -15.99 -17.96 44.51
CA ASN A 721 -16.20 -18.66 45.79
C ASN A 721 -17.50 -19.47 45.67
N LEU A 722 -17.45 -20.78 45.92
CA LEU A 722 -18.63 -21.65 45.83
C LEU A 722 -19.47 -21.53 47.10
N ASP A 723 -20.62 -20.87 46.99
CA ASP A 723 -21.66 -20.89 48.00
C ASP A 723 -22.77 -21.92 47.70
N ASP A 724 -23.75 -22.02 48.59
CA ASP A 724 -24.84 -22.99 48.51
C ASP A 724 -25.72 -22.84 47.26
N SER A 725 -25.78 -21.64 46.68
CA SER A 725 -26.56 -21.39 45.46
C SER A 725 -25.89 -21.96 44.22
N ALA A 726 -24.55 -21.94 44.16
CA ALA A 726 -23.79 -22.53 43.06
C ALA A 726 -23.93 -24.06 43.03
N PHE A 727 -24.01 -24.69 44.21
CA PHE A 727 -24.15 -26.14 44.34
C PHE A 727 -25.49 -26.68 43.82
N ASP A 728 -26.61 -26.02 44.16
CA ASP A 728 -27.93 -26.43 43.69
C ASP A 728 -28.10 -26.25 42.17
N LYS A 729 -27.43 -25.25 41.59
CA LYS A 729 -27.37 -25.06 40.13
C LYS A 729 -26.62 -26.18 39.43
N ILE A 730 -25.50 -26.64 40.00
CA ILE A 730 -24.75 -27.79 39.49
C ILE A 730 -25.63 -29.06 39.55
N LYS A 731 -26.33 -29.29 40.66
CA LYS A 731 -27.26 -30.43 40.83
C LYS A 731 -28.44 -30.41 39.85
N ALA A 732 -28.97 -29.23 39.53
CA ALA A 732 -30.02 -29.07 38.53
C ALA A 732 -29.50 -29.37 37.10
N GLU A 733 -28.27 -28.97 36.79
CA GLU A 733 -27.63 -29.20 35.50
C GLU A 733 -27.26 -30.69 35.31
N LEU A 734 -26.85 -31.38 36.38
CA LEU A 734 -26.63 -32.82 36.42
C LEU A 734 -27.89 -33.61 36.04
N LYS A 735 -29.05 -33.27 36.63
CA LYS A 735 -30.33 -33.92 36.29
C LYS A 735 -30.72 -33.71 34.82
N LYS A 736 -30.37 -32.58 34.22
CA LYS A 736 -30.62 -32.30 32.79
C LYS A 736 -29.70 -33.13 31.88
N ARG A 737 -28.44 -33.35 32.28
CA ARG A 737 -27.45 -34.09 31.51
C ARG A 737 -27.60 -35.60 31.62
N GLU A 738 -27.99 -36.13 32.79
CA GLU A 738 -28.35 -37.54 32.98
C GLU A 738 -29.52 -37.94 32.06
N LYS A 739 -30.52 -37.07 31.89
CA LYS A 739 -31.64 -37.28 30.95
C LYS A 739 -31.22 -37.37 29.47
N LYS A 740 -30.04 -36.85 29.12
CA LYS A 740 -29.52 -36.76 27.74
C LYS A 740 -28.32 -37.69 27.48
N ASN A 741 -27.89 -38.45 28.48
CA ASN A 741 -26.74 -39.36 28.41
C ASN A 741 -25.43 -38.71 27.92
N ILE A 742 -25.17 -37.46 28.33
CA ILE A 742 -23.98 -36.68 27.94
C ILE A 742 -22.91 -36.81 29.04
N ALA A 743 -21.71 -37.28 28.68
CA ALA A 743 -20.57 -37.36 29.59
C ALA A 743 -19.98 -35.97 29.92
N PHE A 744 -19.41 -35.83 31.11
CA PHE A 744 -18.69 -34.62 31.52
C PHE A 744 -17.32 -34.55 30.86
N SER A 745 -16.94 -33.34 30.42
CA SER A 745 -15.59 -33.07 29.94
C SER A 745 -14.58 -33.17 31.09
N GLU A 746 -13.34 -33.42 30.72
CA GLU A 746 -12.26 -33.59 31.68
C GLU A 746 -11.85 -32.27 32.34
N GLU A 747 -12.01 -31.13 31.65
CA GLU A 747 -11.80 -29.81 32.26
C GLU A 747 -12.82 -29.53 33.37
N TRP A 748 -14.08 -29.91 33.16
CA TRP A 748 -15.14 -29.69 34.16
C TRP A 748 -14.94 -30.54 35.42
N ARG A 749 -14.47 -31.78 35.24
CA ARG A 749 -14.12 -32.65 36.37
C ARG A 749 -12.96 -32.07 37.17
N LYS A 750 -11.96 -31.49 36.50
CA LYS A 750 -10.82 -30.83 37.15
C LYS A 750 -11.24 -29.60 37.95
N GLU A 751 -12.15 -28.79 37.43
CA GLU A 751 -12.67 -27.60 38.13
C GLU A 751 -13.45 -27.96 39.41
N ILE A 752 -14.24 -29.04 39.38
CA ILE A 752 -14.92 -29.57 40.57
C ILE A 752 -13.91 -30.08 41.59
N GLU A 753 -12.89 -30.80 41.14
CA GLU A 753 -11.84 -31.34 42.00
C GLU A 753 -11.09 -30.22 42.74
N GLU A 754 -10.60 -29.21 42.03
CA GLU A 754 -9.89 -28.07 42.62
C GLU A 754 -10.78 -27.25 43.57
N SER A 755 -12.06 -27.15 43.24
CA SER A 755 -13.06 -26.49 44.07
C SER A 755 -13.32 -27.20 45.38
N LEU A 756 -13.45 -28.53 45.35
CA LEU A 756 -13.59 -29.35 46.55
C LEU A 756 -12.33 -29.27 47.42
N LYS A 757 -11.13 -29.24 46.82
CA LYS A 757 -9.85 -29.04 47.52
C LYS A 757 -9.82 -27.69 48.26
N ARG A 758 -10.21 -26.60 47.59
CA ARG A 758 -10.28 -25.27 48.20
C ARG A 758 -11.28 -25.23 49.36
N ASN A 759 -12.47 -25.79 49.18
CA ASN A 759 -13.47 -25.83 50.23
C ASN A 759 -13.01 -26.64 51.46
N TYR A 760 -12.30 -27.76 51.25
CA TYR A 760 -11.73 -28.52 52.35
C TYR A 760 -10.76 -27.70 53.21
N VAL A 761 -9.86 -26.94 52.58
CA VAL A 761 -8.88 -26.10 53.27
C VAL A 761 -9.56 -25.10 54.20
N HIS A 762 -10.69 -24.54 53.77
CA HIS A 762 -11.45 -23.51 54.49
C HIS A 762 -12.50 -24.05 55.48
N GLU A 763 -12.69 -25.36 55.57
CA GLU A 763 -13.65 -25.97 56.51
C GLU A 763 -13.09 -26.00 57.95
N LYS A 764 -13.96 -25.83 58.96
CA LYS A 764 -13.54 -25.87 60.37
C LYS A 764 -13.06 -27.26 60.78
N ASN A 765 -12.02 -27.36 61.61
CA ASN A 765 -11.39 -28.63 62.00
C ASN A 765 -12.36 -29.67 62.61
N ASN A 766 -13.39 -29.22 63.34
CA ASN A 766 -14.42 -30.11 63.90
C ASN A 766 -15.36 -30.72 62.85
N LYS A 767 -15.41 -30.15 61.64
CA LYS A 767 -16.17 -30.66 60.49
C LYS A 767 -15.30 -31.47 59.53
N LYS A 768 -13.97 -31.28 59.51
CA LYS A 768 -13.04 -32.11 58.73
C LYS A 768 -13.07 -33.59 59.14
N SER A 769 -13.36 -33.90 60.42
CA SER A 769 -13.54 -35.29 60.86
C SER A 769 -14.77 -35.99 60.25
N GLU A 770 -15.75 -35.24 59.77
CA GLU A 770 -16.91 -35.79 59.06
C GLU A 770 -16.55 -36.19 57.61
N TRP A 771 -15.59 -35.48 56.99
CA TRP A 771 -15.03 -35.84 55.69
C TRP A 771 -14.33 -37.20 55.74
N GLN A 772 -13.58 -37.47 56.82
CA GLN A 772 -12.89 -38.76 57.05
C GLN A 772 -13.84 -39.94 57.33
N LYS A 773 -15.11 -39.66 57.66
CA LYS A 773 -16.15 -40.68 57.91
C LYS A 773 -17.04 -40.93 56.69
N GLY A 774 -16.78 -40.26 55.56
CA GLY A 774 -17.61 -40.34 54.35
C GLY A 774 -19.01 -39.74 54.49
N ALA A 775 -19.32 -39.08 55.62
CA ALA A 775 -20.61 -38.48 55.92
C ALA A 775 -20.47 -36.95 55.84
N PHE A 776 -20.73 -36.37 54.67
CA PHE A 776 -20.69 -34.94 54.49
C PHE A 776 -22.03 -34.32 54.94
N PRO A 777 -22.06 -33.34 55.86
CA PRO A 777 -23.31 -32.78 56.34
C PRO A 777 -24.02 -31.90 55.30
N LYS A 778 -23.29 -31.41 54.28
CA LYS A 778 -23.78 -30.55 53.18
C LYS A 778 -23.95 -31.24 51.81
N TYR A 779 -23.10 -32.21 51.43
CA TYR A 779 -22.95 -32.76 50.06
C TYR A 779 -22.60 -34.26 50.07
N PRO A 780 -23.53 -35.20 49.85
CA PRO A 780 -23.26 -36.64 49.94
C PRO A 780 -22.09 -37.08 49.04
N TRP A 781 -21.13 -37.86 49.56
CA TRP A 781 -19.96 -38.34 48.79
C TRP A 781 -20.35 -39.15 47.55
N SER A 782 -21.54 -39.76 47.58
CA SER A 782 -22.16 -40.43 46.44
C SER A 782 -22.38 -39.52 45.23
N ASP A 783 -22.65 -38.22 45.44
CA ASP A 783 -22.82 -37.27 44.35
C ASP A 783 -21.46 -36.86 43.77
N ILE A 784 -20.43 -36.71 44.60
CA ILE A 784 -19.04 -36.43 44.17
C ILE A 784 -18.49 -37.58 43.30
N ILE A 785 -18.76 -38.83 43.69
CA ILE A 785 -18.43 -40.02 42.88
C ILE A 785 -19.10 -39.97 41.51
N LYS A 786 -20.35 -39.50 41.42
CA LYS A 786 -21.05 -39.34 40.14
C LYS A 786 -20.43 -38.23 39.27
N TRP A 787 -19.90 -37.17 39.87
CA TRP A 787 -19.33 -36.04 39.12
C TRP A 787 -17.94 -36.34 38.56
N LEU A 788 -17.06 -36.85 39.43
CA LEU A 788 -15.66 -37.08 39.10
C LEU A 788 -15.40 -38.47 38.50
N GLY A 789 -16.32 -39.40 38.71
CA GLY A 789 -16.09 -40.83 38.48
C GLY A 789 -15.45 -41.50 39.70
N PRO A 790 -15.59 -42.82 39.83
CA PRO A 790 -15.17 -43.55 41.03
C PRO A 790 -13.67 -43.43 41.31
N ASP A 791 -12.83 -43.47 40.28
CA ASP A 791 -11.36 -43.46 40.44
C ASP A 791 -10.83 -42.09 40.89
N LYS A 792 -11.30 -40.99 40.28
CA LYS A 792 -10.90 -39.63 40.66
C LYS A 792 -11.49 -39.19 41.98
N ALA A 793 -12.73 -39.56 42.27
CA ALA A 793 -13.32 -39.31 43.58
C ALA A 793 -12.55 -40.05 44.69
N LYS A 794 -12.13 -41.30 44.43
CA LYS A 794 -11.28 -42.04 45.37
C LYS A 794 -9.91 -41.37 45.57
N ALA A 795 -9.25 -40.96 44.49
CA ALA A 795 -7.96 -40.25 44.57
C ALA A 795 -8.08 -38.94 45.37
N LEU A 796 -9.14 -38.16 45.11
CA LEU A 796 -9.43 -36.93 45.85
C LEU A 796 -9.72 -37.20 47.33
N TYR A 797 -10.48 -38.25 47.65
CA TYR A 797 -10.73 -38.64 49.03
C TYR A 797 -9.44 -38.94 49.78
N GLU A 798 -8.58 -39.76 49.19
CA GLU A 798 -7.29 -40.14 49.77
C GLU A 798 -6.36 -38.95 49.93
N GLU A 799 -6.38 -37.99 48.99
CA GLU A 799 -5.61 -36.75 49.07
C GLU A 799 -6.08 -35.85 50.21
N LEU A 800 -7.39 -35.72 50.42
CA LEU A 800 -7.96 -34.82 51.43
C LEU A 800 -7.97 -35.42 52.84
N THR A 801 -8.07 -36.75 52.97
CA THR A 801 -8.28 -37.43 54.27
C THR A 801 -7.03 -38.05 54.88
N LYS A 802 -5.91 -38.12 54.14
CA LYS A 802 -4.60 -38.49 54.72
C LYS A 802 -4.19 -37.42 55.76
N PRO A 803 -3.74 -37.85 56.95
CA PRO A 803 -3.42 -36.94 58.07
C PRO A 803 -2.28 -35.97 57.76
#